data_AF-A0A2E7QKZ5-F1
#
_entry.id   AF-A0A2E7QKZ5-F1
#
_cell.length_a   1.000
_cell.length_b   1.000
_cell.length_c   1.000
_cell.angle_alpha   90.00
_cell.angle_beta   90.00
_cell.angle_gamma   90.00
#
_symmetry.space_group_name_H-M   'P 1'
#
loop_
_entity.id
_entity.type
_entity.pdbx_description
1 polymer ?
#
loop_
_entity_poly.entity_id
_entity_poly.type
_entity_poly.pdbx_seq_one_letter_code
_entity_poly.pdbx_strand_id
1 'polypeptide(L)'
;MSEPAPNATPDSPEDGQGGISKFLWIPLGALILIQVGMWLAPSQNPALPEPSKTHPKSQYQDTQDNRTVRLTRSLETLAVLMALEGQDNGSRVMFTNKFASMEHIEIQHLIQRLKPQAEAGNQTAQRELIAACLYEDFGREDPDTADRWAQHIAASMAGETLHRRGRELSRQVCASCHVYPEPNIHARSVWLNGIFPWMEFMLGMRERVLMTPFGEKIEIETSHLPEQSPLTFAEWTAIRYFYLREAPAKLPPLPPRGKIAETTSRFQVIVPKTPLEPSVAVVNIDPANRCFYASDDGTKKLHRIDANGKLIDTLDIQDVATRVIPSPNGPLVALAGDVYNSDAFKGSLLRLDRAELLDANATTLLTRLRRPVELAVADLNADGREDLVICEFGFNAGRVCWWEQEANGTYTPHELLKQPGGINVRIHDFNGDQKPDIALVIAQAREGIHLFLNQGGSFERKDIRLRHPAWGYSHLEVVDFDKDGDLDLLVTNGDNGDIQPPPLRPYHGIRLLLNDGDNNFEEAFFWPQNGAFGALPEDFDGDGDMDILAISYFPNYTEMEGESLVYLENQGGLEFKASTFPENITGRWLVMDKGDLDGDGDVDVVLGAFNEFPGQRPMKIRTAWKERGASLLILRNTTR
;
A
#
# COMPACT_ATOMS: atom_id res chain seq x y z
N MET A 1 39.02 28.04 -40.13
CA MET A 1 40.34 27.60 -40.60
C MET A 1 41.17 27.42 -39.34
N SER A 2 41.76 26.30 -38.97
CA SER A 2 41.89 24.95 -39.52
C SER A 2 42.54 24.16 -38.36
N GLU A 3 41.92 23.08 -37.92
CA GLU A 3 42.62 22.02 -37.19
C GLU A 3 43.62 21.32 -38.14
N PRO A 4 44.72 20.70 -37.65
CA PRO A 4 44.62 19.31 -37.16
C PRO A 4 45.63 18.86 -36.07
N ALA A 5 45.25 17.83 -35.32
CA ALA A 5 46.16 16.91 -34.61
C ALA A 5 46.88 15.97 -35.62
N PRO A 6 47.92 15.17 -35.26
CA PRO A 6 47.65 13.90 -34.56
C PRO A 6 48.83 13.23 -33.76
N ASN A 7 48.43 12.24 -32.93
CA ASN A 7 49.01 10.90 -32.69
C ASN A 7 50.28 10.61 -31.86
N ALA A 8 50.03 9.70 -30.89
CA ALA A 8 50.71 8.42 -30.59
C ALA A 8 51.76 8.33 -29.45
N THR A 9 51.40 7.48 -28.46
CA THR A 9 52.15 6.74 -27.43
C THR A 9 53.08 5.66 -28.06
N PRO A 10 53.99 4.92 -27.35
CA PRO A 10 53.95 4.50 -25.93
C PRO A 10 55.29 4.44 -25.15
N ASP A 11 55.22 4.28 -23.83
CA ASP A 11 55.96 3.26 -23.04
C ASP A 11 55.80 3.52 -21.53
N SER A 12 55.45 2.47 -20.80
CA SER A 12 55.48 2.34 -19.33
C SER A 12 56.76 1.57 -18.95
N PRO A 13 57.35 1.70 -17.73
CA PRO A 13 56.78 0.97 -16.59
C PRO A 13 57.04 1.58 -15.18
N GLU A 14 56.43 0.89 -14.19
CA GLU A 14 56.75 0.82 -12.75
C GLU A 14 56.12 1.82 -11.76
N ASP A 15 55.11 1.26 -11.09
CA ASP A 15 54.89 1.18 -9.64
C ASP A 15 54.65 2.44 -8.80
N GLY A 16 53.38 2.63 -8.46
CA GLY A 16 52.93 3.43 -7.33
C GLY A 16 51.50 3.07 -6.96
N GLN A 17 51.34 2.42 -5.81
CA GLN A 17 50.06 2.12 -5.17
C GLN A 17 49.15 3.36 -5.15
N GLY A 18 47.99 3.28 -5.80
CA GLY A 18 46.99 4.34 -5.84
C GLY A 18 45.61 3.72 -6.07
N GLY A 19 44.69 3.99 -5.15
CA GLY A 19 43.46 3.24 -4.97
C GLY A 19 42.46 3.29 -6.12
N ILE A 20 41.68 2.22 -6.22
CA ILE A 20 40.32 2.26 -6.74
C ILE A 20 39.50 1.29 -5.89
N SER A 21 39.01 1.78 -4.74
CA SER A 21 37.79 1.23 -4.15
C SER A 21 36.67 1.53 -5.14
N LYS A 22 36.17 0.50 -5.82
CA LYS A 22 34.87 0.56 -6.47
C LYS A 22 33.81 0.70 -5.38
N PHE A 23 33.51 1.94 -5.00
CA PHE A 23 32.29 2.29 -4.29
C PHE A 23 31.13 2.10 -5.28
N LEU A 24 30.49 0.93 -5.26
CA LEU A 24 29.10 0.79 -5.68
C LEU A 24 28.29 0.68 -4.38
N TRP A 25 27.91 1.84 -3.85
CA TRP A 25 26.88 1.95 -2.83
C TRP A 25 25.62 2.38 -3.56
N ILE A 26 24.61 1.52 -3.57
CA ILE A 26 23.25 1.86 -3.98
C ILE A 26 22.49 2.05 -2.67
N PRO A 27 22.17 3.29 -2.24
CA PRO A 27 21.31 3.53 -1.10
C PRO A 27 19.86 3.25 -1.52
N LEU A 28 19.16 2.48 -0.69
CA LEU A 28 17.71 2.31 -0.77
C LEU A 28 17.04 3.33 0.14
N GLY A 29 16.01 3.98 -0.38
CA GLY A 29 15.07 4.72 0.44
C GLY A 29 13.88 5.33 -0.29
N ALA A 30 12.66 4.82 0.00
CA ALA A 30 11.46 5.52 0.52
C ALA A 30 10.36 4.48 0.77
N LEU A 31 9.32 4.77 1.55
CA LEU A 31 7.98 4.12 1.49
C LEU A 31 7.06 4.72 2.57
N ILE A 32 5.99 5.41 2.19
CA ILE A 32 4.81 5.55 3.05
C ILE A 32 3.61 5.15 2.20
N LEU A 33 2.76 4.30 2.78
CA LEU A 33 1.44 3.84 2.31
C LEU A 33 1.37 2.64 1.36
N ILE A 34 2.32 1.72 1.40
CA ILE A 34 2.15 0.48 0.66
C ILE A 34 2.55 -0.70 1.53
N GLN A 35 1.62 -1.63 1.73
CA GLN A 35 1.96 -2.99 2.14
C GLN A 35 2.74 -3.65 0.99
N VAL A 36 4.05 -3.45 0.93
CA VAL A 36 4.94 -4.32 0.17
C VAL A 36 5.95 -4.84 1.15
N GLY A 37 5.84 -6.12 1.47
CA GLY A 37 6.97 -6.82 2.08
C GLY A 37 8.08 -6.96 1.04
N MET A 38 8.99 -5.98 0.90
CA MET A 38 10.25 -6.15 0.18
C MET A 38 11.42 -5.28 0.68
N TRP A 39 12.52 -5.96 1.06
CA TRP A 39 13.94 -5.72 0.67
C TRP A 39 14.41 -4.24 0.70
N LEU A 40 15.22 -3.75 1.63
CA LEU A 40 16.58 -4.16 2.05
C LEU A 40 16.91 -3.42 3.37
N ALA A 41 17.64 -4.04 4.31
CA ALA A 41 18.20 -3.32 5.47
C ALA A 41 19.68 -3.67 5.67
N PRO A 42 20.55 -2.68 5.97
CA PRO A 42 21.94 -2.92 6.33
C PRO A 42 22.06 -3.29 7.81
N SER A 43 22.86 -4.31 8.11
CA SER A 43 23.27 -4.63 9.48
C SER A 43 24.45 -3.75 9.93
N GLN A 44 24.34 -3.11 11.09
CA GLN A 44 25.52 -2.73 11.90
C GLN A 44 25.32 -3.12 13.36
N ASN A 45 26.16 -4.04 13.87
CA ASN A 45 26.94 -3.87 15.11
C ASN A 45 28.00 -5.00 15.26
N PRO A 46 28.99 -4.94 16.19
CA PRO A 46 30.39 -5.15 15.85
C PRO A 46 31.00 -6.46 16.41
N ALA A 47 32.13 -6.82 15.80
CA ALA A 47 33.25 -7.63 16.31
C ALA A 47 33.16 -9.18 16.34
N LEU A 48 34.17 -9.76 15.65
CA LEU A 48 34.84 -11.10 15.74
C LEU A 48 34.32 -12.26 14.86
N PRO A 49 35.19 -13.21 14.45
CA PRO A 49 36.34 -13.11 13.53
C PRO A 49 36.14 -13.96 12.24
N GLU A 50 36.99 -13.74 11.22
CA GLU A 50 36.93 -14.37 9.88
C GLU A 50 36.79 -15.92 9.87
N PRO A 51 36.17 -16.47 8.80
CA PRO A 51 36.98 -17.40 8.00
C PRO A 51 36.78 -17.33 6.47
N SER A 52 37.94 -17.41 5.81
CA SER A 52 38.26 -18.07 4.53
C SER A 52 37.48 -17.73 3.25
N LYS A 53 38.24 -17.13 2.33
CA LYS A 53 38.11 -17.09 0.87
C LYS A 53 37.67 -18.43 0.25
N THR A 54 36.60 -18.42 -0.54
CA THR A 54 36.52 -18.95 -1.92
C THR A 54 35.12 -18.68 -2.49
N HIS A 55 35.03 -17.87 -3.56
CA HIS A 55 33.83 -17.78 -4.40
C HIS A 55 34.03 -18.62 -5.68
N PRO A 56 33.01 -19.37 -6.12
CA PRO A 56 32.75 -19.56 -7.54
C PRO A 56 31.50 -18.75 -7.96
N LYS A 57 31.61 -18.11 -9.12
CA LYS A 57 30.56 -17.37 -9.83
C LYS A 57 29.33 -18.26 -10.05
N SER A 58 28.13 -17.86 -9.61
CA SER A 58 26.89 -18.52 -10.00
C SER A 58 26.23 -17.81 -11.18
N GLN A 59 26.12 -18.54 -12.29
CA GLN A 59 25.09 -18.33 -13.29
C GLN A 59 23.75 -18.72 -12.66
N TYR A 60 22.72 -17.89 -12.79
CA TYR A 60 21.37 -18.21 -12.35
C TYR A 60 20.81 -19.36 -13.20
N GLN A 61 20.86 -20.58 -12.66
CA GLN A 61 20.00 -21.69 -13.05
C GLN A 61 18.84 -21.76 -12.06
N ASP A 62 17.64 -22.00 -12.57
CA ASP A 62 16.42 -22.30 -11.84
C ASP A 62 16.67 -23.49 -10.88
N THR A 63 16.84 -23.22 -9.59
CA THR A 63 17.28 -24.24 -8.63
C THR A 63 16.11 -25.08 -8.11
N GLN A 64 16.40 -26.35 -7.83
CA GLN A 64 15.51 -27.34 -7.19
C GLN A 64 14.78 -26.84 -5.93
N ASP A 65 15.22 -25.77 -5.28
CA ASP A 65 14.62 -25.19 -4.08
C ASP A 65 13.20 -24.66 -4.32
N ASN A 66 12.93 -24.01 -5.46
CA ASN A 66 11.59 -23.49 -5.78
C ASN A 66 10.59 -24.62 -6.09
N ARG A 67 11.06 -25.71 -6.71
CA ARG A 67 10.26 -26.93 -6.88
C ARG A 67 10.01 -27.62 -5.55
N THR A 68 11.01 -27.66 -4.66
CA THR A 68 10.90 -28.29 -3.34
C THR A 68 9.89 -27.54 -2.48
N VAL A 69 9.93 -26.20 -2.39
CA VAL A 69 8.93 -25.41 -1.65
C VAL A 69 7.51 -25.55 -2.22
N ARG A 70 7.35 -25.66 -3.55
CA ARG A 70 6.04 -25.88 -4.21
C ARG A 70 5.49 -27.30 -4.01
N LEU A 71 6.36 -28.32 -4.07
CA LEU A 71 6.01 -29.70 -3.72
C LEU A 71 5.65 -29.80 -2.24
N THR A 72 6.38 -29.15 -1.33
CA THR A 72 6.08 -29.15 0.10
C THR A 72 4.70 -28.57 0.40
N ARG A 73 4.28 -27.47 -0.26
CA ARG A 73 2.93 -26.87 -0.10
C ARG A 73 1.78 -27.77 -0.61
N SER A 74 2.03 -28.53 -1.67
CA SER A 74 1.07 -29.49 -2.25
C SER A 74 1.00 -30.78 -1.43
N LEU A 75 2.14 -31.20 -0.85
CA LEU A 75 2.28 -32.35 0.04
C LEU A 75 1.76 -32.08 1.47
N GLU A 76 1.87 -30.84 1.95
CA GLU A 76 1.23 -30.38 3.18
C GLU A 76 -0.28 -30.52 3.04
N THR A 77 -0.89 -30.02 1.96
CA THR A 77 -2.31 -30.21 1.63
C THR A 77 -2.71 -31.70 1.46
N LEU A 78 -1.76 -32.60 1.23
CA LEU A 78 -2.01 -34.05 1.19
C LEU A 78 -1.95 -34.71 2.58
N ALA A 79 -0.96 -34.33 3.40
CA ALA A 79 -0.83 -34.75 4.80
C ALA A 79 -2.03 -34.29 5.67
N VAL A 80 -2.59 -33.17 5.25
CA VAL A 80 -3.77 -32.44 5.75
C VAL A 80 -5.08 -33.21 5.66
N LEU A 81 -5.31 -33.95 4.58
CA LEU A 81 -6.49 -34.80 4.45
C LEU A 81 -6.31 -36.14 5.17
N MET A 82 -5.06 -36.58 5.35
CA MET A 82 -4.73 -37.83 6.04
C MET A 82 -4.82 -37.73 7.57
N ALA A 83 -4.50 -36.57 8.16
CA ALA A 83 -4.57 -36.35 9.60
C ALA A 83 -6.02 -36.25 10.14
N LEU A 84 -7.00 -35.95 9.28
CA LEU A 84 -8.41 -35.75 9.64
C LEU A 84 -9.21 -37.02 9.92
N GLU A 85 -8.63 -38.20 9.70
CA GLU A 85 -9.28 -39.48 10.04
C GLU A 85 -8.58 -40.21 11.20
N GLY A 86 -7.74 -39.49 11.95
CA GLY A 86 -7.29 -39.86 13.28
C GLY A 86 -6.54 -41.18 13.37
N GLN A 87 -5.29 -41.23 12.91
CA GLN A 87 -4.24 -42.09 13.50
C GLN A 87 -2.85 -41.46 13.35
N ASP A 88 -2.13 -41.43 14.47
CA ASP A 88 -0.76 -40.97 14.61
C ASP A 88 0.27 -42.08 14.25
N ASN A 89 1.47 -41.63 13.89
CA ASN A 89 2.75 -42.34 13.77
C ASN A 89 3.02 -43.31 12.58
N GLY A 90 3.93 -42.88 11.69
CA GLY A 90 4.83 -43.77 10.95
C GLY A 90 4.77 -43.75 9.40
N SER A 91 3.72 -43.18 8.81
CA SER A 91 3.46 -43.29 7.35
C SER A 91 4.00 -42.13 6.50
N ARG A 92 4.74 -41.20 7.12
CA ARG A 92 5.29 -39.96 6.51
C ARG A 92 6.13 -40.15 5.23
N VAL A 93 6.59 -41.36 4.92
CA VAL A 93 7.62 -41.63 3.89
C VAL A 93 7.16 -42.58 2.76
N MET A 94 6.03 -43.27 2.89
CA MET A 94 5.67 -44.34 1.94
C MET A 94 4.81 -43.90 0.74
N PHE A 95 3.99 -42.85 0.89
CA PHE A 95 3.07 -42.42 -0.19
C PHE A 95 3.75 -41.56 -1.26
N THR A 96 4.82 -40.83 -0.93
CA THR A 96 5.58 -39.98 -1.85
C THR A 96 6.29 -40.77 -2.94
N ASN A 97 6.70 -42.02 -2.68
CA ASN A 97 7.36 -42.88 -3.66
C ASN A 97 6.38 -43.57 -4.65
N LYS A 98 5.09 -43.68 -4.29
CA LYS A 98 4.13 -44.47 -5.06
C LYS A 98 3.75 -43.81 -6.39
N PHE A 99 3.47 -42.51 -6.38
CA PHE A 99 3.03 -41.78 -7.58
C PHE A 99 4.18 -41.12 -8.34
N ALA A 100 5.30 -40.84 -7.66
CA ALA A 100 6.50 -40.25 -8.26
C ALA A 100 7.19 -41.15 -9.29
N SER A 101 6.86 -42.43 -9.32
CA SER A 101 7.37 -43.43 -10.27
C SER A 101 6.37 -43.81 -11.37
N MET A 102 5.17 -43.20 -11.39
CA MET A 102 4.10 -43.53 -12.33
C MET A 102 4.00 -42.51 -13.47
N GLU A 103 3.79 -42.99 -14.69
CA GLU A 103 3.49 -42.17 -15.85
C GLU A 103 2.04 -41.65 -15.81
N HIS A 104 1.75 -40.54 -16.51
CA HIS A 104 0.42 -39.89 -16.53
C HIS A 104 -0.72 -40.88 -16.84
N ILE A 105 -0.51 -41.78 -17.80
CA ILE A 105 -1.51 -42.77 -18.21
C ILE A 105 -1.76 -43.84 -17.13
N GLU A 106 -0.79 -44.11 -16.26
CA GLU A 106 -0.90 -45.07 -15.16
C GLU A 106 -1.69 -44.46 -14.00
N ILE A 107 -1.58 -43.16 -13.79
CA ILE A 107 -2.35 -42.40 -12.81
C ILE A 107 -3.82 -42.28 -13.25
N GLN A 108 -4.08 -41.98 -14.53
CA GLN A 108 -5.45 -41.99 -15.09
C GLN A 108 -6.16 -43.34 -14.92
N HIS A 109 -5.47 -44.44 -15.23
CA HIS A 109 -6.02 -45.79 -15.03
C HIS A 109 -6.21 -46.16 -13.55
N LEU A 110 -5.43 -45.56 -12.65
CA LEU A 110 -5.62 -45.71 -11.21
C LEU A 110 -6.87 -44.98 -10.74
N ILE A 111 -7.06 -43.72 -11.16
CA ILE A 111 -8.25 -42.92 -10.89
C ILE A 111 -9.51 -43.63 -11.38
N GLN A 112 -9.49 -44.13 -12.62
CA GLN A 112 -10.64 -44.80 -13.23
C GLN A 112 -11.04 -46.09 -12.50
N ARG A 113 -10.08 -46.80 -11.89
CA ARG A 113 -10.34 -47.99 -11.05
C ARG A 113 -10.86 -47.65 -9.66
N LEU A 114 -10.38 -46.57 -9.07
CA LEU A 114 -10.72 -46.19 -7.69
C LEU A 114 -12.10 -45.52 -7.60
N LYS A 115 -12.52 -44.84 -8.67
CA LYS A 115 -13.79 -44.10 -8.74
C LYS A 115 -15.05 -44.91 -8.35
N PRO A 116 -15.37 -46.07 -8.94
CA PRO A 116 -16.56 -46.84 -8.55
C PRO A 116 -16.48 -47.41 -7.13
N GLN A 117 -15.27 -47.67 -6.61
CA GLN A 117 -15.08 -48.16 -5.24
C GLN A 117 -15.27 -47.03 -4.23
N ALA A 118 -14.79 -45.83 -4.57
CA ALA A 118 -14.99 -44.63 -3.79
C ALA A 118 -16.48 -44.24 -3.73
N GLU A 119 -17.21 -44.36 -4.84
CA GLU A 119 -18.66 -44.13 -4.94
C GLU A 119 -19.46 -45.15 -4.11
N ALA A 120 -18.96 -46.38 -3.97
CA ALA A 120 -19.53 -47.42 -3.11
C ALA A 120 -19.20 -47.26 -1.61
N GLY A 121 -18.57 -46.14 -1.21
CA GLY A 121 -18.25 -45.83 0.18
C GLY A 121 -16.97 -46.46 0.73
N ASN A 122 -16.11 -47.01 -0.14
CA ASN A 122 -14.81 -47.54 0.30
C ASN A 122 -13.85 -46.38 0.62
N GLN A 123 -13.62 -46.15 1.92
CA GLN A 123 -12.78 -45.07 2.43
C GLN A 123 -11.33 -45.13 1.92
N THR A 124 -10.74 -46.31 1.78
CA THR A 124 -9.39 -46.47 1.24
C THR A 124 -9.33 -46.06 -0.23
N ALA A 125 -10.36 -46.41 -1.02
CA ALA A 125 -10.44 -46.00 -2.41
C ALA A 125 -10.71 -44.50 -2.56
N GLN A 126 -11.50 -43.89 -1.68
CA GLN A 126 -11.70 -42.43 -1.63
C GLN A 126 -10.38 -41.70 -1.36
N ARG A 127 -9.60 -42.17 -0.37
CA ARG A 127 -8.28 -41.62 -0.02
C ARG A 127 -7.30 -41.69 -1.20
N GLU A 128 -7.21 -42.84 -1.85
CA GLU A 128 -6.26 -43.08 -2.92
C GLU A 128 -6.66 -42.35 -4.23
N LEU A 129 -7.96 -42.21 -4.48
CA LEU A 129 -8.50 -41.45 -5.61
C LEU A 129 -8.17 -39.96 -5.50
N ILE A 130 -8.38 -39.38 -4.31
CA ILE A 130 -8.05 -37.97 -4.04
C ILE A 130 -6.54 -37.74 -4.22
N ALA A 131 -5.70 -38.61 -3.66
CA ALA A 131 -4.24 -38.49 -3.80
C ALA A 131 -3.76 -38.60 -5.26
N ALA A 132 -4.35 -39.51 -6.06
CA ALA A 132 -4.01 -39.67 -7.47
C ALA A 132 -4.43 -38.46 -8.31
N CYS A 133 -5.63 -37.92 -8.08
CA CYS A 133 -6.10 -36.70 -8.75
C CYS A 133 -5.19 -35.50 -8.41
N LEU A 134 -4.84 -35.33 -7.13
CA LEU A 134 -3.97 -34.23 -6.68
C LEU A 134 -2.55 -34.32 -7.26
N TYR A 135 -1.96 -35.52 -7.38
CA TYR A 135 -0.61 -35.65 -7.96
C TYR A 135 -0.59 -35.31 -9.46
N GLU A 136 -1.63 -35.69 -10.19
CA GLU A 136 -1.81 -35.37 -11.60
C GLU A 136 -2.01 -33.89 -11.88
N ASP A 137 -2.75 -33.23 -10.98
CA ASP A 137 -3.16 -31.84 -11.08
C ASP A 137 -2.04 -30.86 -10.67
N PHE A 138 -1.25 -31.17 -9.64
CA PHE A 138 -0.24 -30.25 -9.07
C PHE A 138 1.21 -30.54 -9.45
N GLY A 139 1.51 -31.73 -9.98
CA GLY A 139 2.86 -32.07 -10.47
C GLY A 139 3.29 -31.26 -11.71
N ARG A 140 2.36 -30.51 -12.34
CA ARG A 140 2.60 -29.76 -13.58
C ARG A 140 1.88 -28.40 -13.53
N GLU A 141 2.67 -27.35 -13.78
CA GLU A 141 2.40 -25.93 -13.51
C GLU A 141 1.23 -25.33 -14.30
N ASP A 142 -0.01 -25.30 -13.78
CA ASP A 142 -1.16 -24.76 -14.55
C ASP A 142 -2.27 -24.09 -13.67
N PRO A 143 -2.69 -22.84 -13.95
CA PRO A 143 -3.85 -22.18 -13.34
C PRO A 143 -5.21 -22.90 -13.51
N ASP A 144 -5.40 -23.70 -14.56
CA ASP A 144 -6.65 -24.47 -14.77
C ASP A 144 -6.86 -25.54 -13.66
N THR A 145 -5.81 -25.83 -12.90
CA THR A 145 -5.79 -26.81 -11.83
C THR A 145 -6.65 -26.42 -10.61
N ALA A 146 -6.76 -25.14 -10.28
CA ALA A 146 -7.62 -24.70 -9.18
C ALA A 146 -9.12 -24.88 -9.50
N ASP A 147 -9.51 -24.69 -10.78
CA ASP A 147 -10.87 -24.96 -11.26
C ASP A 147 -11.17 -26.46 -11.28
N ARG A 148 -10.23 -27.29 -11.73
CA ARG A 148 -10.35 -28.77 -11.70
C ARG A 148 -10.50 -29.31 -10.27
N TRP A 149 -9.73 -28.79 -9.32
CA TRP A 149 -9.81 -29.13 -7.89
C TRP A 149 -11.19 -28.82 -7.29
N ALA A 150 -11.71 -27.61 -7.53
CA ALA A 150 -13.02 -27.20 -7.04
C ALA A 150 -14.15 -28.06 -7.62
N GLN A 151 -14.07 -28.39 -8.92
CA GLN A 151 -15.04 -29.24 -9.61
C GLN A 151 -15.04 -30.69 -9.08
N HIS A 152 -13.87 -31.29 -8.82
CA HIS A 152 -13.77 -32.67 -8.32
C HIS A 152 -14.31 -32.83 -6.91
N ILE A 153 -13.98 -31.91 -5.99
CA ILE A 153 -14.51 -31.95 -4.62
C ILE A 153 -16.01 -31.65 -4.62
N ALA A 154 -16.46 -30.67 -5.43
CA ALA A 154 -17.88 -30.32 -5.55
C ALA A 154 -18.75 -31.47 -6.09
N ALA A 155 -18.19 -32.35 -6.90
CA ALA A 155 -18.90 -33.53 -7.42
C ALA A 155 -19.17 -34.62 -6.37
N SER A 156 -18.63 -34.50 -5.14
CA SER A 156 -18.83 -35.45 -4.04
C SER A 156 -19.81 -34.93 -2.97
N MET A 157 -20.55 -35.82 -2.31
CA MET A 157 -21.42 -35.45 -1.17
C MET A 157 -20.65 -34.82 0.01
N ALA A 158 -19.36 -35.12 0.14
CA ALA A 158 -18.47 -34.49 1.12
C ALA A 158 -18.19 -33.02 0.77
N GLY A 159 -18.12 -32.67 -0.51
CA GLY A 159 -17.87 -31.30 -0.98
C GLY A 159 -18.97 -30.31 -0.61
N GLU A 160 -20.24 -30.71 -0.69
CA GLU A 160 -21.35 -29.83 -0.29
C GLU A 160 -21.38 -29.58 1.22
N THR A 161 -20.98 -30.57 2.01
CA THR A 161 -20.84 -30.43 3.48
C THR A 161 -19.67 -29.51 3.83
N LEU A 162 -18.53 -29.66 3.16
CA LEU A 162 -17.34 -28.81 3.33
C LEU A 162 -17.61 -27.36 2.92
N HIS A 163 -18.32 -27.13 1.82
CA HIS A 163 -18.69 -25.78 1.36
C HIS A 163 -19.54 -25.05 2.40
N ARG A 164 -20.61 -25.69 2.88
CA ARG A 164 -21.48 -25.10 3.90
C ARG A 164 -20.72 -24.79 5.18
N ARG A 165 -19.93 -25.76 5.67
CA ARG A 165 -19.11 -25.58 6.87
C ARG A 165 -18.10 -24.45 6.70
N GLY A 166 -17.45 -24.37 5.54
CA GLY A 166 -16.50 -23.30 5.20
C GLY A 166 -17.14 -21.92 5.19
N ARG A 167 -18.34 -21.80 4.60
CA ARG A 167 -19.12 -20.56 4.59
C ARG A 167 -19.43 -20.10 6.02
N GLU A 168 -19.96 -20.99 6.87
CA GLU A 168 -20.29 -20.69 8.27
C GLU A 168 -19.05 -20.28 9.08
N LEU A 169 -17.97 -21.06 8.99
CA LEU A 169 -16.71 -20.78 9.67
C LEU A 169 -16.10 -19.45 9.22
N SER A 170 -16.11 -19.17 7.91
CA SER A 170 -15.54 -17.92 7.40
C SER A 170 -16.23 -16.69 7.97
N ARG A 171 -17.55 -16.74 8.19
CA ARG A 171 -18.29 -15.63 8.82
C ARG A 171 -17.99 -15.46 10.30
N GLN A 172 -17.53 -16.51 10.97
CA GLN A 172 -17.14 -16.43 12.38
C GLN A 172 -15.70 -15.95 12.52
N VAL A 173 -14.78 -16.45 11.69
CA VAL A 173 -13.35 -16.21 11.82
C VAL A 173 -12.86 -15.03 10.99
N CYS A 174 -13.28 -14.91 9.72
CA CYS A 174 -12.83 -13.79 8.89
C CYS A 174 -13.48 -12.48 9.32
N ALA A 175 -14.71 -12.53 9.86
CA ALA A 175 -15.42 -11.33 10.32
C ALA A 175 -15.04 -10.90 11.76
N SER A 176 -14.20 -11.66 12.47
CA SER A 176 -13.82 -11.31 13.85
C SER A 176 -12.77 -10.21 13.92
N CYS A 177 -11.94 -10.06 12.88
CA CYS A 177 -10.83 -9.10 12.85
C CYS A 177 -11.12 -7.89 11.96
N HIS A 178 -11.88 -8.06 10.89
CA HIS A 178 -12.22 -7.01 9.92
C HIS A 178 -13.61 -7.29 9.32
N VAL A 179 -14.11 -6.39 8.47
CA VAL A 179 -15.36 -6.64 7.74
C VAL A 179 -15.24 -7.92 6.92
N TYR A 180 -16.28 -8.75 6.90
CA TYR A 180 -16.29 -10.04 6.20
C TYR A 180 -15.89 -9.86 4.73
N PRO A 181 -14.82 -10.51 4.25
CA PRO A 181 -14.41 -10.39 2.86
C PRO A 181 -15.21 -11.38 2.01
N GLU A 182 -16.09 -10.87 1.15
CA GLU A 182 -16.85 -11.74 0.24
C GLU A 182 -15.91 -12.44 -0.76
N PRO A 183 -16.15 -13.71 -1.15
CA PRO A 183 -15.24 -14.43 -2.04
C PRO A 183 -14.99 -13.75 -3.39
N ASN A 184 -15.96 -12.98 -3.89
CA ASN A 184 -15.88 -12.28 -5.16
C ASN A 184 -15.01 -11.02 -5.13
N ILE A 185 -14.45 -10.64 -3.97
CA ILE A 185 -13.63 -9.44 -3.84
C ILE A 185 -12.23 -9.60 -4.45
N HIS A 186 -11.80 -10.85 -4.63
CA HIS A 186 -10.56 -11.21 -5.31
C HIS A 186 -10.80 -12.33 -6.32
N ALA A 187 -9.96 -12.38 -7.35
CA ALA A 187 -9.87 -13.56 -8.20
C ALA A 187 -9.37 -14.78 -7.39
N ARG A 188 -9.76 -15.98 -7.80
CA ARG A 188 -9.37 -17.24 -7.14
C ARG A 188 -7.86 -17.40 -6.96
N SER A 189 -7.07 -16.99 -7.96
CA SER A 189 -5.60 -17.04 -7.91
C SER A 189 -5.02 -16.13 -6.84
N VAL A 190 -5.66 -14.99 -6.57
CA VAL A 190 -5.24 -14.01 -5.56
C VAL A 190 -5.52 -14.54 -4.16
N TRP A 191 -6.69 -15.17 -3.94
CA TRP A 191 -6.97 -15.91 -2.71
C TRP A 191 -5.93 -16.99 -2.42
N LEU A 192 -5.65 -17.83 -3.42
CA LEU A 192 -4.77 -18.98 -3.29
C LEU A 192 -3.31 -18.59 -3.01
N ASN A 193 -2.79 -17.64 -3.79
CA ASN A 193 -1.36 -17.35 -3.82
C ASN A 193 -0.97 -16.15 -2.95
N GLY A 194 -1.91 -15.25 -2.65
CA GLY A 194 -1.68 -14.05 -1.85
C GLY A 194 -2.31 -14.16 -0.47
N ILE A 195 -3.65 -14.20 -0.40
CA ILE A 195 -4.38 -14.00 0.86
C ILE A 195 -4.22 -15.15 1.85
N PHE A 196 -4.43 -16.41 1.43
CA PHE A 196 -4.34 -17.53 2.38
C PHE A 196 -2.96 -17.72 3.02
N PRO A 197 -1.83 -17.62 2.30
CA PRO A 197 -0.51 -17.67 2.93
C PRO A 197 -0.32 -16.65 4.05
N TRP A 198 -0.81 -15.41 3.85
CA TRP A 198 -0.78 -14.36 4.87
C TRP A 198 -1.71 -14.67 6.03
N MET A 199 -2.94 -15.12 5.76
CA MET A 199 -3.89 -15.50 6.80
C MET A 199 -3.39 -16.67 7.66
N GLU A 200 -2.76 -17.69 7.06
CA GLU A 200 -2.17 -18.82 7.79
C GLU A 200 -1.09 -18.35 8.78
N PHE A 201 -0.31 -17.34 8.41
CA PHE A 201 0.64 -16.70 9.33
C PHE A 201 -0.08 -15.95 10.46
N MET A 202 -1.06 -15.10 10.11
CA MET A 202 -1.80 -14.30 11.11
C MET A 202 -2.62 -15.17 12.08
N LEU A 203 -3.07 -16.34 11.63
CA LEU A 203 -3.80 -17.32 12.44
C LEU A 203 -2.88 -18.29 13.19
N GLY A 204 -1.55 -18.08 13.19
CA GLY A 204 -0.61 -18.93 13.92
C GLY A 204 -0.54 -20.39 13.42
N MET A 205 -0.86 -20.63 12.15
CA MET A 205 -0.82 -21.97 11.52
C MET A 205 0.53 -22.32 10.89
N ARG A 206 1.43 -21.33 10.74
CA ARG A 206 2.79 -21.49 10.21
C ARG A 206 3.82 -21.10 11.26
N GLU A 207 5.05 -21.59 11.10
CA GLU A 207 6.17 -21.10 11.93
C GLU A 207 6.24 -19.57 11.86
N ARG A 208 6.52 -18.94 13.01
CA ARG A 208 6.55 -17.48 13.24
C ARG A 208 7.72 -16.78 12.54
N VAL A 209 8.16 -17.33 11.42
CA VAL A 209 9.18 -16.77 10.55
C VAL A 209 8.51 -16.55 9.22
N LEU A 210 8.15 -15.29 8.95
CA LEU A 210 7.76 -14.92 7.61
C LEU A 210 9.03 -14.89 6.77
N MET A 211 9.18 -15.91 5.92
CA MET A 211 10.23 -15.95 4.93
C MET A 211 9.78 -15.11 3.75
N THR A 212 10.56 -14.11 3.37
CA THR A 212 10.34 -13.38 2.13
C THR A 212 10.39 -14.35 0.94
N PRO A 213 9.84 -14.00 -0.23
CA PRO A 213 9.94 -14.80 -1.45
C PRO A 213 11.37 -15.18 -1.90
N PHE A 214 12.43 -14.63 -1.26
CA PHE A 214 13.82 -14.97 -1.55
C PHE A 214 14.64 -15.39 -0.31
N GLY A 215 13.99 -15.79 0.79
CA GLY A 215 14.66 -16.53 1.86
C GLY A 215 15.13 -15.73 3.10
N GLU A 216 14.63 -14.52 3.34
CA GLU A 216 14.97 -13.72 4.53
C GLU A 216 13.90 -13.77 5.62
N LYS A 217 14.31 -13.70 6.89
CA LYS A 217 13.41 -13.68 8.05
C LYS A 217 13.01 -12.25 8.38
N ILE A 218 11.71 -11.94 8.41
CA ILE A 218 11.20 -10.67 8.93
C ILE A 218 10.96 -10.81 10.44
N GLU A 219 11.59 -9.96 11.25
CA GLU A 219 11.26 -9.81 12.68
C GLU A 219 9.98 -8.98 12.82
N ILE A 220 8.83 -9.66 12.76
CA ILE A 220 7.52 -9.06 13.05
C ILE A 220 7.29 -9.18 14.55
N GLU A 221 6.74 -8.14 15.18
CA GLU A 221 6.26 -8.23 16.56
C GLU A 221 5.07 -9.21 16.62
N THR A 222 5.36 -10.50 16.83
CA THR A 222 4.36 -11.59 16.85
C THR A 222 3.67 -11.76 18.21
N SER A 223 3.91 -10.84 19.16
CA SER A 223 3.28 -10.85 20.49
C SER A 223 1.75 -10.77 20.41
N HIS A 224 1.22 -10.15 19.35
CA HIS A 224 -0.21 -10.04 19.08
C HIS A 224 -0.80 -11.25 18.34
N LEU A 225 0.04 -12.12 17.77
CA LEU A 225 -0.42 -13.31 17.04
C LEU A 225 -0.71 -14.45 18.01
N PRO A 226 -1.78 -15.22 17.81
CA PRO A 226 -2.15 -16.30 18.70
C PRO A 226 -1.03 -17.34 18.79
N GLU A 227 -0.74 -17.83 19.99
CA GLU A 227 0.26 -18.91 20.24
C GLU A 227 -0.11 -20.21 19.53
N GLN A 228 -1.41 -20.48 19.40
CA GLN A 228 -1.97 -21.61 18.69
C GLN A 228 -3.13 -21.15 17.82
N SER A 229 -3.30 -21.79 16.66
CA SER A 229 -4.39 -21.40 15.78
C SER A 229 -5.77 -21.61 16.42
N PRO A 230 -6.69 -20.63 16.32
CA PRO A 230 -8.06 -20.81 16.80
C PRO A 230 -8.87 -21.78 15.93
N LEU A 231 -8.31 -22.18 14.78
CA LEU A 231 -8.92 -23.09 13.82
C LEU A 231 -8.17 -24.41 13.82
N THR A 232 -8.92 -25.51 13.79
CA THR A 232 -8.34 -26.79 13.41
C THR A 232 -7.95 -26.76 11.94
N PHE A 233 -7.03 -27.66 11.60
CA PHE A 233 -6.62 -27.86 10.23
C PHE A 233 -7.82 -28.18 9.29
N ALA A 234 -8.80 -28.96 9.76
CA ALA A 234 -10.04 -29.28 9.02
C ALA A 234 -10.87 -28.04 8.70
N GLU A 235 -11.04 -27.17 9.70
CA GLU A 235 -11.86 -25.98 9.61
C GLU A 235 -11.25 -24.96 8.67
N TRP A 236 -9.93 -24.80 8.71
CA TRP A 236 -9.21 -23.97 7.74
C TRP A 236 -9.36 -24.48 6.31
N THR A 237 -9.30 -25.80 6.12
CA THR A 237 -9.52 -26.42 4.79
C THR A 237 -10.92 -26.15 4.27
N ALA A 238 -11.94 -26.25 5.12
CA ALA A 238 -13.31 -25.94 4.75
C ALA A 238 -13.45 -24.48 4.31
N ILE A 239 -12.84 -23.53 5.04
CA ILE A 239 -12.81 -22.10 4.67
C ILE A 239 -12.16 -21.92 3.29
N ARG A 240 -10.94 -22.44 3.10
CA ARG A 240 -10.22 -22.33 1.81
C ARG A 240 -11.03 -22.91 0.66
N TYR A 241 -11.65 -24.08 0.87
CA TYR A 241 -12.50 -24.71 -0.13
C TYR A 241 -13.69 -23.84 -0.52
N PHE A 242 -14.39 -23.27 0.46
CA PHE A 242 -15.50 -22.35 0.23
C PHE A 242 -15.08 -21.15 -0.64
N TYR A 243 -14.04 -20.43 -0.25
CA TYR A 243 -13.55 -19.26 -1.00
C TYR A 243 -13.07 -19.62 -2.40
N LEU A 244 -12.31 -20.71 -2.58
CA LEU A 244 -11.82 -21.10 -3.91
C LEU A 244 -12.94 -21.55 -4.85
N ARG A 245 -14.03 -22.12 -4.30
CA ARG A 245 -15.22 -22.50 -5.08
C ARG A 245 -16.05 -21.28 -5.50
N GLU A 246 -16.20 -20.28 -4.63
CA GLU A 246 -17.06 -19.11 -4.89
C GLU A 246 -16.33 -17.94 -5.57
N ALA A 247 -15.01 -17.83 -5.39
CA ALA A 247 -14.23 -16.76 -5.99
C ALA A 247 -14.20 -16.93 -7.52
N PRO A 248 -14.39 -15.84 -8.29
CA PRO A 248 -14.35 -15.89 -9.73
C PRO A 248 -12.92 -16.17 -10.22
N ALA A 249 -12.78 -16.77 -11.40
CA ALA A 249 -11.47 -16.99 -12.00
C ALA A 249 -10.73 -15.66 -12.29
N LYS A 250 -11.49 -14.62 -12.66
CA LYS A 250 -11.04 -13.24 -12.86
C LYS A 250 -12.10 -12.28 -12.34
N LEU A 251 -11.68 -11.14 -11.81
CA LEU A 251 -12.60 -10.05 -11.49
C LEU A 251 -13.21 -9.46 -12.77
N PRO A 252 -14.42 -8.89 -12.72
CA PRO A 252 -14.95 -8.15 -13.85
C PRO A 252 -14.04 -6.96 -14.19
N PRO A 253 -14.08 -6.46 -15.43
CA PRO A 253 -13.36 -5.23 -15.78
C PRO A 253 -13.90 -4.04 -14.95
N LEU A 254 -13.14 -2.95 -14.92
CA LEU A 254 -13.61 -1.69 -14.35
C LEU A 254 -14.94 -1.27 -14.99
N PRO A 255 -15.85 -0.67 -14.20
CA PRO A 255 -17.07 -0.08 -14.74
C PRO A 255 -16.76 0.91 -15.87
N PRO A 256 -17.65 1.01 -16.87
CA PRO A 256 -17.48 1.97 -17.96
C PRO A 256 -17.37 3.39 -17.41
N ARG A 257 -16.47 4.17 -18.02
CA ARG A 257 -16.33 5.61 -17.77
C ARG A 257 -15.99 6.34 -19.07
N GLY A 258 -16.13 7.67 -19.05
CA GLY A 258 -15.77 8.52 -20.18
C GLY A 258 -14.30 8.36 -20.59
N LYS A 259 -13.99 8.59 -21.87
CA LYS A 259 -12.61 8.58 -22.36
C LYS A 259 -11.84 9.74 -21.71
N ILE A 260 -10.64 9.46 -21.19
CA ILE A 260 -9.71 10.50 -20.74
C ILE A 260 -9.12 11.18 -21.98
N ALA A 261 -9.39 12.47 -22.14
CA ALA A 261 -8.78 13.27 -23.21
C ALA A 261 -7.26 13.41 -22.97
N GLU A 262 -6.46 13.40 -24.04
CA GLU A 262 -5.00 13.29 -23.96
C GLU A 262 -4.29 14.48 -23.33
N THR A 263 -4.92 15.66 -23.34
CA THR A 263 -4.37 16.87 -22.71
C THR A 263 -5.48 17.77 -22.18
N THR A 264 -5.21 18.42 -21.06
CA THR A 264 -5.91 19.63 -20.63
C THR A 264 -5.06 20.87 -20.89
N SER A 265 -5.70 22.02 -21.05
CA SER A 265 -5.06 23.35 -21.08
C SER A 265 -5.29 24.15 -19.81
N ARG A 266 -5.90 23.56 -18.77
CA ARG A 266 -6.25 24.24 -17.51
C ARG A 266 -5.02 24.74 -16.75
N PHE A 267 -3.95 23.95 -16.76
CA PHE A 267 -2.75 24.24 -15.98
C PHE A 267 -1.54 24.48 -16.86
N GLN A 268 -0.71 25.43 -16.45
CA GLN A 268 0.68 25.50 -16.88
C GLN A 268 1.49 24.48 -16.08
N VAL A 269 2.09 23.51 -16.77
CA VAL A 269 2.90 22.48 -16.15
C VAL A 269 4.36 22.92 -16.03
N ILE A 270 4.92 22.85 -14.83
CA ILE A 270 6.34 23.09 -14.55
C ILE A 270 6.94 21.79 -13.97
N VAL A 271 8.10 21.38 -14.50
CA VAL A 271 8.87 20.25 -13.99
C VAL A 271 10.13 20.79 -13.30
N PRO A 272 10.12 20.90 -11.95
CA PRO A 272 11.26 21.42 -11.19
C PRO A 272 12.53 20.58 -11.42
N LYS A 273 13.68 21.26 -11.52
CA LYS A 273 14.99 20.61 -11.51
C LYS A 273 15.60 20.72 -10.13
N THR A 274 15.33 19.72 -9.30
CA THR A 274 15.71 19.68 -7.88
C THR A 274 16.64 18.50 -7.60
N PRO A 275 17.37 18.51 -6.46
CA PRO A 275 18.18 17.37 -6.04
C PRO A 275 17.36 16.18 -5.51
N LEU A 276 16.03 16.32 -5.36
CA LEU A 276 15.13 15.25 -4.92
C LEU A 276 15.21 14.02 -5.82
N GLU A 277 15.35 12.85 -5.21
CA GLU A 277 15.17 11.57 -5.88
C GLU A 277 13.66 11.28 -6.08
N PRO A 278 13.27 10.44 -7.06
CA PRO A 278 11.87 10.09 -7.29
C PRO A 278 11.41 9.05 -6.26
N SER A 279 11.54 9.41 -5.00
CA SER A 279 11.17 8.70 -3.78
C SER A 279 10.56 9.70 -2.79
N VAL A 280 9.86 10.70 -3.33
CA VAL A 280 9.27 11.83 -2.62
C VAL A 280 8.17 11.33 -1.68
N ALA A 281 8.33 11.61 -0.39
CA ALA A 281 7.42 11.16 0.67
C ALA A 281 6.47 12.28 1.14
N VAL A 282 6.81 13.54 0.87
CA VAL A 282 5.98 14.70 1.26
C VAL A 282 6.16 15.85 0.28
N VAL A 283 5.06 16.53 -0.01
CA VAL A 283 5.01 17.88 -0.59
C VAL A 283 4.00 18.68 0.22
N ASN A 284 4.35 19.88 0.68
CA ASN A 284 3.40 20.77 1.36
C ASN A 284 3.57 22.23 0.99
N ILE A 285 2.50 22.87 0.50
CA ILE A 285 2.52 24.26 0.04
C ILE A 285 2.43 25.19 1.26
N ASP A 286 3.24 26.25 1.22
CA ASP A 286 3.21 27.39 2.14
C ASP A 286 2.85 28.66 1.35
N PRO A 287 1.53 28.97 1.22
CA PRO A 287 1.07 30.13 0.46
C PRO A 287 1.60 31.44 1.03
N ALA A 288 1.76 31.54 2.36
CA ALA A 288 2.22 32.75 3.03
C ALA A 288 3.64 33.15 2.61
N ASN A 289 4.49 32.16 2.31
CA ASN A 289 5.86 32.37 1.85
C ASN A 289 6.05 32.08 0.35
N ARG A 290 4.98 31.79 -0.40
CA ARG A 290 4.98 31.49 -1.86
C ARG A 290 6.00 30.43 -2.24
N CYS A 291 6.02 29.36 -1.44
CA CYS A 291 6.93 28.24 -1.60
C CYS A 291 6.24 26.93 -1.20
N PHE A 292 6.91 25.81 -1.39
CA PHE A 292 6.50 24.54 -0.84
C PHE A 292 7.69 23.77 -0.28
N TYR A 293 7.41 22.92 0.68
CA TYR A 293 8.34 21.98 1.29
C TYR A 293 8.26 20.63 0.58
N ALA A 294 9.39 19.97 0.36
CA ALA A 294 9.42 18.62 -0.18
C ALA A 294 10.58 17.81 0.42
N SER A 295 10.37 16.51 0.61
CA SER A 295 11.40 15.58 1.10
C SER A 295 11.26 14.21 0.43
N ASP A 296 12.41 13.54 0.26
CA ASP A 296 12.52 12.18 -0.25
C ASP A 296 13.40 11.34 0.70
N ASP A 297 13.20 10.02 0.72
CA ASP A 297 13.98 9.14 1.61
C ASP A 297 15.37 8.79 1.06
N GLY A 298 15.62 9.04 -0.23
CA GLY A 298 16.95 8.84 -0.80
C GLY A 298 17.95 9.84 -0.24
N THR A 299 17.58 11.12 -0.24
CA THR A 299 18.43 12.22 0.22
C THR A 299 18.26 12.54 1.71
N LYS A 300 17.10 12.22 2.31
CA LYS A 300 16.76 12.52 3.71
C LYS A 300 16.91 13.99 4.08
N LYS A 301 16.58 14.84 3.11
CA LYS A 301 16.65 16.29 3.23
C LYS A 301 15.27 16.90 3.06
N LEU A 302 15.05 18.00 3.76
CA LEU A 302 13.90 18.85 3.56
C LEU A 302 14.31 20.01 2.65
N HIS A 303 13.58 20.23 1.57
CA HIS A 303 13.83 21.29 0.60
C HIS A 303 12.70 22.31 0.62
N ARG A 304 13.03 23.60 0.49
CA ARG A 304 12.06 24.67 0.23
C ARG A 304 12.22 25.14 -1.21
N ILE A 305 11.15 25.15 -1.97
CA ILE A 305 11.16 25.40 -3.42
C ILE A 305 10.13 26.48 -3.75
N ASP A 306 10.48 27.43 -4.62
CA ASP A 306 9.57 28.52 -4.99
C ASP A 306 8.51 28.07 -6.03
N ALA A 307 7.54 28.95 -6.29
CA ALA A 307 6.48 28.74 -7.26
C ALA A 307 6.95 28.45 -8.71
N ASN A 308 8.21 28.73 -9.04
CA ASN A 308 8.79 28.46 -10.35
C ASN A 308 9.62 27.16 -10.37
N GLY A 309 9.61 26.39 -9.29
CA GLY A 309 10.37 25.15 -9.15
C GLY A 309 11.85 25.36 -8.88
N LYS A 310 12.27 26.54 -8.42
CA LYS A 310 13.66 26.81 -8.04
C LYS A 310 13.87 26.51 -6.56
N LEU A 311 14.92 25.73 -6.27
CA LEU A 311 15.35 25.47 -4.90
C LEU A 311 15.77 26.77 -4.21
N ILE A 312 15.17 27.05 -3.05
CA ILE A 312 15.48 28.20 -2.19
C ILE A 312 16.59 27.81 -1.21
N ASP A 313 16.34 26.79 -0.39
CA ASP A 313 17.25 26.28 0.64
C ASP A 313 16.93 24.82 1.01
N THR A 314 17.72 24.25 1.93
CA THR A 314 17.65 22.83 2.30
C THR A 314 18.13 22.62 3.73
N LEU A 315 17.51 21.70 4.45
CA LEU A 315 17.92 21.22 5.76
C LEU A 315 18.16 19.70 5.71
N ASP A 316 19.27 19.25 6.28
CA ASP A 316 19.53 17.82 6.50
C ASP A 316 18.81 17.37 7.78
N ILE A 317 17.73 16.63 7.61
CA ILE A 317 16.89 16.13 8.71
C ILE A 317 17.27 14.71 9.12
N GLN A 318 18.19 14.05 8.39
CA GLN A 318 18.70 12.69 8.61
C GLN A 318 17.63 11.59 8.70
N ASP A 319 16.41 11.90 8.29
CA ASP A 319 15.23 11.04 8.33
C ASP A 319 14.28 11.47 7.19
N VAL A 320 13.12 10.84 7.10
CA VAL A 320 12.12 11.12 6.06
C VAL A 320 11.01 11.93 6.66
N ALA A 321 10.82 13.13 6.13
CA ALA A 321 9.64 13.93 6.45
C ALA A 321 8.42 13.32 5.77
N THR A 322 7.36 13.11 6.56
CA THR A 322 6.11 12.48 6.13
C THR A 322 4.99 13.50 6.02
N ARG A 323 5.09 14.55 6.84
CA ARG A 323 4.17 15.70 6.87
C ARG A 323 4.93 16.94 7.29
N VAL A 324 4.68 18.05 6.61
CA VAL A 324 5.14 19.37 6.98
C VAL A 324 3.93 20.29 7.11
N ILE A 325 3.81 20.97 8.24
CA ILE A 325 2.75 21.97 8.47
C ILE A 325 3.42 23.34 8.59
N PRO A 326 3.35 24.18 7.54
CA PRO A 326 3.81 25.56 7.60
C PRO A 326 3.12 26.31 8.74
N SER A 327 3.86 27.17 9.44
CA SER A 327 3.29 28.03 10.46
C SER A 327 4.11 29.31 10.62
N PRO A 328 3.52 30.38 11.20
CA PRO A 328 4.24 31.63 11.48
C PRO A 328 5.47 31.47 12.38
N ASN A 329 5.49 30.43 13.23
CA ASN A 329 6.58 30.16 14.18
C ASN A 329 7.60 29.15 13.63
N GLY A 330 7.54 28.87 12.32
CA GLY A 330 8.31 27.83 11.66
C GLY A 330 7.56 26.48 11.61
N PRO A 331 7.82 25.67 10.57
CA PRO A 331 7.01 24.50 10.30
C PRO A 331 7.15 23.40 11.35
N LEU A 332 6.08 22.63 11.53
CA LEU A 332 6.15 21.30 12.13
C LEU A 332 6.59 20.29 11.08
N VAL A 333 7.45 19.35 11.46
CA VAL A 333 7.95 18.30 10.58
C VAL A 333 7.82 16.95 11.29
N ALA A 334 6.92 16.10 10.80
CA ALA A 334 6.80 14.72 11.26
C ALA A 334 7.83 13.84 10.54
N LEU A 335 8.59 13.06 11.31
CA LEU A 335 9.64 12.19 10.82
C LEU A 335 9.28 10.72 11.05
N ALA A 336 9.38 9.91 9.99
CA ALA A 336 8.97 8.50 10.01
C ALA A 336 9.81 7.65 10.98
N GLY A 337 11.12 7.87 11.02
CA GLY A 337 12.12 7.02 11.67
C GLY A 337 12.38 5.72 10.91
N ASP A 338 11.32 4.99 10.58
CA ASP A 338 11.36 3.83 9.68
C ASP A 338 10.24 4.01 8.66
N VAL A 339 10.59 4.00 7.38
CA VAL A 339 9.60 4.07 6.30
C VAL A 339 9.00 2.70 5.97
N TYR A 340 9.69 1.61 6.30
CA TYR A 340 9.21 0.26 5.99
C TYR A 340 8.26 -0.28 7.07
N ASN A 341 7.72 -1.48 6.82
CA ASN A 341 6.86 -2.23 7.75
C ASN A 341 7.56 -2.39 9.11
N SER A 342 7.22 -1.52 10.05
CA SER A 342 7.90 -1.40 11.33
C SER A 342 6.92 -0.96 12.39
N ASP A 343 6.97 -1.63 13.53
CA ASP A 343 6.32 -1.21 14.77
C ASP A 343 7.31 -0.45 15.67
N ALA A 344 8.54 -0.17 15.21
CA ALA A 344 9.55 0.46 16.03
C ALA A 344 9.21 1.92 16.37
N PHE A 345 9.49 2.31 17.62
CA PHE A 345 9.34 3.69 18.11
C PHE A 345 10.52 4.57 17.69
N LYS A 346 10.70 4.77 16.38
CA LYS A 346 11.80 5.58 15.82
C LYS A 346 11.35 6.96 15.33
N GLY A 347 10.05 7.15 15.09
CA GLY A 347 9.52 8.41 14.58
C GLY A 347 9.57 9.53 15.62
N SER A 348 9.52 10.77 15.12
CA SER A 348 9.56 11.98 15.95
C SER A 348 8.80 13.14 15.31
N LEU A 349 8.55 14.19 16.10
CA LEU A 349 7.99 15.44 15.61
C LEU A 349 8.94 16.58 15.96
N LEU A 350 9.32 17.36 14.95
CA LEU A 350 10.19 18.53 15.09
C LEU A 350 9.40 19.83 14.89
N ARG A 351 9.81 20.89 15.58
CA ARG A 351 9.48 22.28 15.27
C ARG A 351 10.74 22.98 14.79
N LEU A 352 10.70 23.56 13.61
CA LEU A 352 11.74 24.50 13.16
C LEU A 352 11.42 25.90 13.73
N ASP A 353 12.45 26.66 14.07
CA ASP A 353 12.32 28.00 14.67
C ASP A 353 11.99 29.13 13.68
N ARG A 354 11.98 28.82 12.39
CA ARG A 354 11.70 29.74 11.27
C ARG A 354 11.34 28.98 9.99
N ALA A 355 10.78 29.67 9.00
CA ALA A 355 10.41 29.07 7.71
C ALA A 355 11.62 28.80 6.81
N GLU A 356 12.65 29.64 6.85
CA GLU A 356 13.94 29.43 6.19
C GLU A 356 14.60 28.16 6.71
N LEU A 357 14.99 27.25 5.82
CA LEU A 357 15.63 26.00 6.25
C LEU A 357 17.11 26.17 6.56
N LEU A 358 17.76 27.12 5.89
CA LEU A 358 19.17 27.41 6.13
C LEU A 358 19.35 27.97 7.54
N ASP A 359 20.21 27.34 8.33
CA ASP A 359 20.49 27.68 9.73
C ASP A 359 19.29 27.59 10.69
N ALA A 360 18.19 26.94 10.28
CA ALA A 360 17.07 26.66 11.17
C ALA A 360 17.50 25.74 12.33
N ASN A 361 17.03 26.06 13.53
CA ASN A 361 17.17 25.15 14.65
C ASN A 361 15.93 24.26 14.76
N ALA A 362 16.14 22.96 14.88
CA ALA A 362 15.07 22.00 15.11
C ALA A 362 14.96 21.68 16.61
N THR A 363 13.76 21.89 17.17
CA THR A 363 13.40 21.43 18.51
C THR A 363 12.53 20.19 18.40
N THR A 364 12.93 19.09 19.03
CA THR A 364 12.10 17.88 19.09
C THR A 364 10.97 18.06 20.09
N LEU A 365 9.73 18.01 19.62
CA LEU A 365 8.52 18.12 20.45
C LEU A 365 8.10 16.75 21.00
N LEU A 366 8.11 15.73 20.13
CA LEU A 366 7.74 14.36 20.47
C LEU A 366 8.81 13.40 19.95
N THR A 367 9.06 12.34 20.70
CA THR A 367 9.93 11.22 20.30
C THR A 367 9.17 9.91 20.46
N ARG A 368 9.75 8.83 19.93
CA ARG A 368 9.23 7.48 20.12
C ARG A 368 7.82 7.33 19.55
N LEU A 369 7.58 7.86 18.36
CA LEU A 369 6.36 7.63 17.59
C LEU A 369 6.52 6.39 16.70
N ARG A 370 5.43 5.65 16.44
CA ARG A 370 5.44 4.51 15.51
C ARG A 370 5.07 4.97 14.10
N ARG A 371 6.08 5.36 13.32
CA ARG A 371 5.93 5.77 11.91
C ARG A 371 4.78 6.77 11.72
N PRO A 372 4.93 8.01 12.22
CA PRO A 372 3.93 9.04 12.03
C PRO A 372 3.84 9.39 10.54
N VAL A 373 2.66 9.24 9.93
CA VAL A 373 2.46 9.48 8.49
C VAL A 373 1.57 10.69 8.19
N GLU A 374 0.80 11.14 9.17
CA GLU A 374 -0.10 12.30 9.05
C GLU A 374 -0.15 13.03 10.39
N LEU A 375 -0.32 14.35 10.30
CA LEU A 375 -0.40 15.27 11.42
C LEU A 375 -1.45 16.33 11.11
N ALA A 376 -2.32 16.62 12.07
CA ALA A 376 -3.22 17.76 12.06
C ALA A 376 -3.08 18.56 13.37
N VAL A 377 -3.42 19.85 13.31
CA VAL A 377 -3.26 20.81 14.42
C VAL A 377 -4.57 21.54 14.64
N ALA A 378 -5.06 21.58 15.88
CA ALA A 378 -6.22 22.37 16.29
C ALA A 378 -6.28 22.48 17.83
N ASP A 379 -6.98 23.49 18.35
CA ASP A 379 -7.32 23.57 19.78
C ASP A 379 -8.54 22.66 20.05
N LEU A 380 -8.30 21.42 20.52
CA LEU A 380 -9.34 20.40 20.62
C LEU A 380 -10.12 20.45 21.95
N ASN A 381 -9.60 21.16 22.95
CA ASN A 381 -10.24 21.30 24.27
C ASN A 381 -10.66 22.75 24.59
N ALA A 382 -10.51 23.67 23.63
CA ALA A 382 -10.84 25.10 23.73
C ALA A 382 -10.07 25.84 24.83
N ASP A 383 -8.81 25.46 25.08
CA ASP A 383 -7.97 26.08 26.09
C ASP A 383 -7.01 27.15 25.54
N GLY A 384 -7.08 27.42 24.24
CA GLY A 384 -6.29 28.40 23.51
C GLY A 384 -4.91 27.92 23.08
N ARG A 385 -4.61 26.62 23.21
CA ARG A 385 -3.35 26.01 22.77
C ARG A 385 -3.60 25.05 21.61
N GLU A 386 -2.62 24.97 20.72
CA GLU A 386 -2.68 24.08 19.56
C GLU A 386 -2.31 22.65 19.97
N ASP A 387 -3.28 21.76 19.93
CA ASP A 387 -3.09 20.33 20.10
C ASP A 387 -2.73 19.67 18.76
N LEU A 388 -2.33 18.40 18.83
CA LEU A 388 -1.94 17.62 17.67
C LEU A 388 -2.77 16.36 17.55
N VAL A 389 -3.15 15.98 16.33
CA VAL A 389 -3.65 14.63 16.03
C VAL A 389 -2.64 13.95 15.14
N ILE A 390 -2.09 12.82 15.59
CA ILE A 390 -1.03 12.09 14.89
C ILE A 390 -1.52 10.69 14.52
N CYS A 391 -1.42 10.36 13.24
CA CYS A 391 -1.55 8.98 12.77
C CYS A 391 -0.19 8.28 12.87
N GLU A 392 0.00 7.50 13.93
CA GLU A 392 1.12 6.58 14.07
C GLU A 392 0.76 5.28 13.34
N PHE A 393 1.06 5.19 12.05
CA PHE A 393 0.57 4.09 11.20
C PHE A 393 1.00 2.71 11.75
N GLY A 394 2.25 2.57 12.21
CA GLY A 394 2.83 1.30 12.67
C GLY A 394 2.90 0.21 11.58
N PHE A 395 2.90 -1.06 11.95
CA PHE A 395 2.60 -2.17 11.05
C PHE A 395 1.49 -3.05 11.63
N ASN A 396 1.62 -3.48 12.88
CA ASN A 396 0.54 -4.16 13.62
C ASN A 396 0.11 -3.42 14.89
N ALA A 397 0.95 -2.53 15.40
CA ALA A 397 0.80 -1.87 16.70
C ALA A 397 0.65 -0.34 16.58
N GLY A 398 0.24 0.16 15.41
CA GLY A 398 -0.07 1.58 15.20
C GLY A 398 -1.30 2.06 15.97
N ARG A 399 -1.50 3.38 15.97
CA ARG A 399 -2.60 4.06 16.65
C ARG A 399 -2.84 5.46 16.08
N VAL A 400 -3.97 6.05 16.45
CA VAL A 400 -4.23 7.48 16.25
C VAL A 400 -4.40 8.13 17.61
N CYS A 401 -3.66 9.21 17.85
CA CYS A 401 -3.55 9.84 19.15
C CYS A 401 -3.75 11.34 19.02
N TRP A 402 -4.60 11.89 19.89
CA TRP A 402 -4.62 13.32 20.21
C TRP A 402 -3.52 13.58 21.24
N TRP A 403 -2.68 14.57 21.01
CA TRP A 403 -1.65 15.03 21.93
C TRP A 403 -2.06 16.43 22.40
N GLU A 404 -2.62 16.49 23.60
CA GLU A 404 -3.03 17.73 24.26
C GLU A 404 -1.79 18.53 24.66
N GLN A 405 -1.71 19.79 24.24
CA GLN A 405 -0.63 20.68 24.62
C GLN A 405 -0.88 21.21 26.03
N GLU A 406 0.06 20.97 26.93
CA GLU A 406 0.01 21.45 28.31
C GLU A 406 0.54 22.88 28.43
N ALA A 407 0.14 23.61 29.47
CA ALA A 407 0.58 24.99 29.70
C ALA A 407 2.12 25.15 29.86
N ASN A 408 2.83 24.06 30.16
CA ASN A 408 4.30 24.03 30.24
C ASN A 408 4.98 23.70 28.89
N GLY A 409 4.23 23.56 27.80
CA GLY A 409 4.71 23.20 26.46
C GLY A 409 4.98 21.71 26.23
N THR A 410 4.68 20.84 27.21
CA THR A 410 4.71 19.38 27.03
C THR A 410 3.40 18.90 26.41
N TYR A 411 3.35 17.61 26.03
CA TYR A 411 2.15 17.02 25.44
C TYR A 411 1.70 15.77 26.19
N THR A 412 0.39 15.67 26.42
CA THR A 412 -0.25 14.50 27.03
C THR A 412 -1.01 13.70 25.97
N PRO A 413 -0.73 12.40 25.79
CA PRO A 413 -1.40 11.59 24.77
C PRO A 413 -2.76 11.06 25.24
N HIS A 414 -3.79 11.30 24.43
CA HIS A 414 -5.12 10.70 24.50
C HIS A 414 -5.34 9.81 23.26
N GLU A 415 -5.44 8.50 23.49
CA GLU A 415 -5.62 7.53 22.39
C GLU A 415 -7.04 7.62 21.83
N LEU A 416 -7.18 8.08 20.59
CA LEU A 416 -8.46 8.12 19.87
C LEU A 416 -8.81 6.75 19.29
N LEU A 417 -7.80 6.06 18.74
CA LEU A 417 -7.98 4.76 18.13
C LEU A 417 -6.74 3.87 18.29
N LYS A 418 -6.93 2.68 18.86
CA LYS A 418 -5.88 1.67 19.05
C LYS A 418 -5.82 0.67 17.88
N GLN A 419 -5.49 1.17 16.69
CA GLN A 419 -5.38 0.35 15.48
C GLN A 419 -4.34 0.95 14.52
N PRO A 420 -3.55 0.12 13.80
CA PRO A 420 -2.67 0.59 12.75
C PRO A 420 -3.44 1.13 11.53
N GLY A 421 -2.70 1.81 10.67
CA GLY A 421 -3.19 2.21 9.35
C GLY A 421 -3.95 3.52 9.30
N GLY A 422 -3.80 4.42 10.28
CA GLY A 422 -4.25 5.81 10.13
C GLY A 422 -3.44 6.51 9.05
N ILE A 423 -4.11 7.12 8.06
CA ILE A 423 -3.43 7.71 6.90
C ILE A 423 -3.78 9.17 6.62
N ASN A 424 -4.98 9.61 6.99
CA ASN A 424 -5.43 10.98 6.81
C ASN A 424 -6.29 11.42 7.97
N VAL A 425 -6.10 12.67 8.38
CA VAL A 425 -6.90 13.36 9.39
C VAL A 425 -7.32 14.70 8.83
N ARG A 426 -8.59 15.05 9.00
CA ARG A 426 -9.14 16.39 8.72
C ARG A 426 -9.89 16.86 9.96
N ILE A 427 -9.69 18.12 10.33
CA ILE A 427 -10.29 18.72 11.52
C ILE A 427 -11.22 19.85 11.07
N HIS A 428 -12.52 19.70 11.34
CA HIS A 428 -13.56 20.67 11.02
C HIS A 428 -14.70 20.56 12.03
N ASP A 429 -15.59 21.54 12.08
CA ASP A 429 -16.85 21.44 12.81
C ASP A 429 -17.88 20.74 11.89
N PHE A 430 -18.17 19.46 12.16
CA PHE A 430 -19.06 18.63 11.33
C PHE A 430 -20.52 18.65 11.82
N ASN A 431 -20.79 19.26 12.97
CA ASN A 431 -22.14 19.27 13.57
C ASN A 431 -22.64 20.70 13.89
N GLY A 432 -21.86 21.73 13.57
CA GLY A 432 -22.20 23.14 13.73
C GLY A 432 -22.13 23.63 15.18
N ASP A 433 -21.49 22.91 16.09
CA ASP A 433 -21.42 23.26 17.52
C ASP A 433 -20.21 24.14 17.89
N GLN A 434 -19.43 24.57 16.89
CA GLN A 434 -18.21 25.37 16.98
C GLN A 434 -17.05 24.68 17.70
N LYS A 435 -17.07 23.35 17.81
CA LYS A 435 -15.93 22.57 18.29
C LYS A 435 -15.30 21.83 17.12
N PRO A 436 -13.95 21.75 17.08
CA PRO A 436 -13.27 20.96 16.07
C PRO A 436 -13.49 19.46 16.30
N ASP A 437 -14.16 18.81 15.35
CA ASP A 437 -14.31 17.37 15.23
C ASP A 437 -13.19 16.79 14.33
N ILE A 438 -13.04 15.47 14.35
CA ILE A 438 -11.96 14.78 13.61
C ILE A 438 -12.55 13.75 12.65
N ALA A 439 -12.31 13.92 11.35
CA ALA A 439 -12.50 12.87 10.34
C ALA A 439 -11.18 12.13 10.10
N LEU A 440 -11.23 10.80 10.13
CA LEU A 440 -10.08 9.91 10.07
C LEU A 440 -10.31 8.77 9.08
N VAL A 441 -9.31 8.50 8.24
CA VAL A 441 -9.26 7.27 7.44
C VAL A 441 -8.28 6.28 8.02
N ILE A 442 -8.76 5.04 8.13
CA ILE A 442 -7.97 3.86 8.40
C ILE A 442 -7.90 3.00 7.14
N ALA A 443 -6.69 2.74 6.66
CA ALA A 443 -6.39 1.99 5.44
C ALA A 443 -5.76 0.62 5.70
N GLN A 444 -5.66 0.19 6.96
CA GLN A 444 -5.11 -1.11 7.30
C GLN A 444 -5.99 -1.88 8.28
N ALA A 445 -5.97 -3.21 8.16
CA ALA A 445 -6.71 -4.16 8.98
C ALA A 445 -8.22 -3.93 8.87
N ARG A 446 -8.83 -3.18 9.79
CA ARG A 446 -10.23 -2.81 9.71
C ARG A 446 -10.32 -1.44 9.05
N GLU A 447 -10.27 -1.45 7.72
CA GLU A 447 -10.38 -0.26 6.89
C GLU A 447 -11.70 0.48 7.14
N GLY A 448 -11.65 1.80 7.19
CA GLY A 448 -12.83 2.58 7.48
C GLY A 448 -12.62 4.08 7.49
N ILE A 449 -13.73 4.78 7.34
CA ILE A 449 -13.85 6.21 7.61
C ILE A 449 -14.53 6.35 8.98
N HIS A 450 -13.92 7.14 9.85
CA HIS A 450 -14.37 7.39 11.22
C HIS A 450 -14.53 8.89 11.44
N LEU A 451 -15.59 9.29 12.11
CA LEU A 451 -15.82 10.66 12.57
C LEU A 451 -15.79 10.65 14.10
N PHE A 452 -15.06 11.57 14.70
CA PHE A 452 -14.98 11.77 16.15
C PHE A 452 -15.55 13.14 16.47
N LEU A 453 -16.78 13.17 16.98
CA LEU A 453 -17.47 14.39 17.38
C LEU A 453 -17.00 14.84 18.75
N ASN A 454 -16.59 16.09 18.85
CA ASN A 454 -15.99 16.68 20.03
C ASN A 454 -17.07 17.13 21.03
N GLN A 455 -16.98 16.62 22.25
CA GLN A 455 -17.87 16.91 23.37
C GLN A 455 -17.21 17.87 24.39
N GLY A 456 -16.23 18.66 23.94
CA GLY A 456 -15.47 19.58 24.78
C GLY A 456 -14.28 18.91 25.46
N GLY A 457 -13.39 18.29 24.68
CA GLY A 457 -12.22 17.57 25.16
C GLY A 457 -12.45 16.07 25.42
N SER A 458 -13.57 15.53 24.94
CA SER A 458 -13.80 14.10 24.80
C SER A 458 -14.49 13.83 23.47
N PHE A 459 -14.37 12.63 22.90
CA PHE A 459 -14.84 12.36 21.55
C PHE A 459 -15.86 11.22 21.49
N GLU A 460 -16.98 11.45 20.82
CA GLU A 460 -17.91 10.41 20.39
C GLU A 460 -17.51 9.91 19.01
N ARG A 461 -17.21 8.62 18.88
CA ARG A 461 -16.83 8.00 17.62
C ARG A 461 -18.06 7.49 16.86
N LYS A 462 -18.24 7.94 15.62
CA LYS A 462 -19.17 7.39 14.61
C LYS A 462 -18.37 6.67 13.53
N ASP A 463 -18.66 5.39 13.31
CA ASP A 463 -18.10 4.63 12.18
C ASP A 463 -18.93 4.92 10.93
N ILE A 464 -18.44 5.79 10.04
CA ILE A 464 -19.17 6.22 8.84
C ILE A 464 -19.26 5.07 7.83
N ARG A 465 -18.12 4.47 7.49
CA ARG A 465 -18.08 3.46 6.41
C ARG A 465 -16.93 2.49 6.61
N LEU A 466 -17.22 1.32 7.18
CA LEU A 466 -16.27 0.23 7.32
C LEU A 466 -16.16 -0.59 6.03
N ARG A 467 -14.96 -1.10 5.75
CA ARG A 467 -14.65 -1.89 4.56
C ARG A 467 -13.77 -3.08 4.88
N HIS A 468 -13.71 -4.01 3.93
CA HIS A 468 -12.80 -5.16 4.04
C HIS A 468 -11.35 -4.72 3.78
N PRO A 469 -10.34 -5.49 4.21
CA PRO A 469 -8.92 -5.10 4.16
C PRO A 469 -8.27 -5.04 2.77
N ALA A 470 -9.07 -5.17 1.71
CA ALA A 470 -8.55 -5.13 0.35
C ALA A 470 -9.31 -4.09 -0.48
N TRP A 471 -9.95 -3.15 0.23
CA TRP A 471 -10.68 -2.04 -0.33
C TRP A 471 -9.68 -0.96 -0.75
N GLY A 472 -8.63 -0.77 0.06
CA GLY A 472 -7.45 -0.01 -0.26
C GLY A 472 -7.65 1.49 -0.15
N TYR A 473 -8.34 1.99 0.90
CA TYR A 473 -8.43 3.44 1.13
C TYR A 473 -7.05 4.11 1.06
N SER A 474 -6.96 5.26 0.41
CA SER A 474 -5.65 5.89 0.12
C SER A 474 -5.62 7.39 0.39
N HIS A 475 -6.77 8.07 0.36
CA HIS A 475 -6.87 9.51 0.57
C HIS A 475 -8.26 9.93 1.06
N LEU A 476 -8.33 11.03 1.80
CA LEU A 476 -9.56 11.72 2.19
C LEU A 476 -9.39 13.24 2.08
N GLU A 477 -10.35 13.89 1.43
CA GLU A 477 -10.61 15.32 1.57
C GLU A 477 -12.02 15.58 2.10
N VAL A 478 -12.18 16.73 2.74
CA VAL A 478 -13.44 17.21 3.33
C VAL A 478 -13.74 18.57 2.72
N VAL A 479 -14.89 18.71 2.09
CA VAL A 479 -15.32 19.93 1.41
C VAL A 479 -16.84 19.92 1.27
N ASP A 480 -17.50 21.07 1.34
CA ASP A 480 -18.89 21.23 0.90
C ASP A 480 -18.89 21.19 -0.65
N PHE A 481 -19.10 20.00 -1.23
CA PHE A 481 -18.89 19.74 -2.65
C PHE A 481 -20.06 20.24 -3.49
N ASP A 482 -21.29 20.10 -2.97
CA ASP A 482 -22.52 20.49 -3.65
C ASP A 482 -23.10 21.84 -3.19
N LYS A 483 -22.44 22.51 -2.24
CA LYS A 483 -22.74 23.86 -1.75
C LYS A 483 -24.04 23.94 -0.95
N ASP A 484 -24.41 22.87 -0.25
CA ASP A 484 -25.58 22.83 0.62
C ASP A 484 -25.29 23.31 2.06
N GLY A 485 -24.00 23.48 2.39
CA GLY A 485 -23.52 23.95 3.70
C GLY A 485 -23.05 22.85 4.62
N ASP A 486 -23.20 21.58 4.23
CA ASP A 486 -22.72 20.42 4.96
C ASP A 486 -21.40 19.90 4.36
N LEU A 487 -20.48 19.44 5.22
CA LEU A 487 -19.18 18.96 4.74
C LEU A 487 -19.29 17.54 4.20
N ASP A 488 -18.91 17.35 2.94
CA ASP A 488 -18.86 16.07 2.23
C ASP A 488 -17.48 15.42 2.29
N LEU A 489 -17.41 14.14 1.87
CA LEU A 489 -16.17 13.38 1.83
C LEU A 489 -15.80 12.98 0.40
N LEU A 490 -14.63 13.44 -0.06
CA LEU A 490 -14.00 12.93 -1.28
C LEU A 490 -12.92 11.92 -0.90
N VAL A 491 -13.09 10.67 -1.32
CA VAL A 491 -12.27 9.55 -0.86
C VAL A 491 -11.72 8.78 -2.04
N THR A 492 -10.45 8.38 -1.98
CA THR A 492 -9.89 7.44 -2.97
C THR A 492 -9.66 6.07 -2.35
N ASN A 493 -9.84 5.05 -3.18
CA ASN A 493 -9.46 3.70 -2.85
C ASN A 493 -8.71 3.06 -4.02
N GLY A 494 -7.41 2.88 -3.84
CA GLY A 494 -6.50 2.45 -4.89
C GLY A 494 -5.30 1.66 -4.40
N ASP A 495 -5.05 1.56 -3.09
CA ASP A 495 -3.90 0.82 -2.59
C ASP A 495 -4.00 -0.67 -2.95
N ASN A 496 -2.88 -1.21 -3.40
CA ASN A 496 -2.82 -2.52 -4.01
C ASN A 496 -1.42 -3.16 -3.89
N GLY A 497 -0.64 -2.71 -2.92
CA GLY A 497 0.73 -3.18 -2.69
C GLY A 497 0.85 -4.64 -2.29
N ASP A 498 -0.16 -5.16 -1.59
CA ASP A 498 -0.06 -6.34 -0.71
C ASP A 498 0.22 -7.63 -1.48
N ILE A 499 -0.04 -7.62 -2.79
CA ILE A 499 -0.01 -8.79 -3.66
C ILE A 499 0.78 -8.44 -4.92
N GLN A 500 1.66 -9.36 -5.32
CA GLN A 500 2.55 -9.16 -6.46
C GLN A 500 2.29 -10.20 -7.57
N PRO A 501 2.06 -9.77 -8.83
CA PRO A 501 1.83 -8.38 -9.24
C PRO A 501 0.50 -7.81 -8.68
N PRO A 502 0.37 -6.48 -8.52
CA PRO A 502 -0.84 -5.84 -8.01
C PRO A 502 -2.08 -6.20 -8.86
N PRO A 503 -3.13 -6.81 -8.28
CA PRO A 503 -4.31 -7.21 -9.02
C PRO A 503 -5.20 -6.01 -9.35
N LEU A 504 -5.60 -5.83 -10.61
CA LEU A 504 -6.58 -4.79 -10.96
C LEU A 504 -7.92 -5.08 -10.30
N ARG A 505 -8.55 -4.05 -9.72
CA ARG A 505 -9.79 -4.17 -8.95
C ARG A 505 -10.85 -3.24 -9.51
N PRO A 506 -12.03 -3.76 -9.89
CA PRO A 506 -13.07 -2.98 -10.57
C PRO A 506 -13.76 -1.94 -9.68
N TYR A 507 -13.48 -1.96 -8.38
CA TYR A 507 -14.04 -1.04 -7.41
C TYR A 507 -13.03 0.01 -6.94
N HIS A 508 -11.81 0.06 -7.50
CA HIS A 508 -10.84 1.12 -7.24
C HIS A 508 -11.21 2.40 -8.00
N GLY A 509 -11.02 3.54 -7.33
CA GLY A 509 -11.32 4.83 -7.91
C GLY A 509 -11.51 5.95 -6.90
N ILE A 510 -12.19 6.99 -7.34
CA ILE A 510 -12.52 8.19 -6.58
C ILE A 510 -14.01 8.17 -6.27
N ARG A 511 -14.38 8.50 -5.04
CA ARG A 511 -15.76 8.45 -4.54
C ARG A 511 -16.09 9.75 -3.86
N LEU A 512 -17.27 10.30 -4.16
CA LEU A 512 -17.87 11.40 -3.42
C LEU A 512 -18.99 10.84 -2.55
N LEU A 513 -18.94 11.16 -1.26
CA LEU A 513 -19.99 10.84 -0.31
C LEU A 513 -20.59 12.14 0.21
N LEU A 514 -21.84 12.39 -0.16
CA LEU A 514 -22.58 13.58 0.27
C LEU A 514 -23.13 13.38 1.68
N ASN A 515 -23.07 14.43 2.48
CA ASN A 515 -23.64 14.50 3.83
C ASN A 515 -25.10 14.95 3.77
N ASP A 516 -25.95 14.45 4.67
CA ASP A 516 -27.35 14.86 4.79
C ASP A 516 -27.59 15.91 5.90
N GLY A 517 -26.52 16.50 6.42
CA GLY A 517 -26.51 17.41 7.57
C GLY A 517 -26.55 16.71 8.94
N ASP A 518 -26.91 15.43 8.99
CA ASP A 518 -26.92 14.62 10.21
C ASP A 518 -25.71 13.66 10.28
N ASN A 519 -24.67 13.96 9.50
CA ASN A 519 -23.46 13.15 9.32
C ASN A 519 -23.77 11.75 8.77
N ASN A 520 -24.84 11.57 8.00
CA ASN A 520 -25.09 10.34 7.26
C ASN A 520 -24.65 10.54 5.81
N PHE A 521 -23.70 9.69 5.38
CA PHE A 521 -23.00 9.88 4.13
C PHE A 521 -23.46 8.89 3.07
N GLU A 522 -23.98 9.38 1.95
CA GLU A 522 -24.40 8.58 0.80
C GLU A 522 -23.46 8.75 -0.39
N GLU A 523 -23.12 7.65 -1.07
CA GLU A 523 -22.23 7.71 -2.24
C GLU A 523 -22.99 8.29 -3.44
N ALA A 524 -22.67 9.52 -3.83
CA ALA A 524 -23.31 10.23 -4.93
C ALA A 524 -22.58 10.06 -6.27
N PHE A 525 -21.25 9.86 -6.22
CA PHE A 525 -20.43 9.73 -7.42
C PHE A 525 -19.30 8.71 -7.25
N PHE A 526 -18.97 8.02 -8.34
CA PHE A 526 -17.84 7.12 -8.44
C PHE A 526 -17.15 7.25 -9.80
N TRP A 527 -15.87 7.62 -9.79
CA TRP A 527 -15.00 7.57 -10.96
C TRP A 527 -14.08 6.35 -10.88
N PRO A 528 -14.23 5.33 -11.74
CA PRO A 528 -13.34 4.17 -11.76
C PRO A 528 -11.93 4.59 -12.15
N GLN A 529 -10.93 4.25 -11.36
CA GLN A 529 -9.52 4.53 -11.65
C GLN A 529 -8.64 3.54 -10.90
N ASN A 530 -7.86 2.74 -11.64
CA ASN A 530 -6.92 1.83 -10.98
C ASN A 530 -5.93 2.63 -10.16
N GLY A 531 -5.69 2.21 -8.92
CA GLY A 531 -4.62 2.78 -8.12
C GLY A 531 -4.84 4.21 -7.64
N ALA A 532 -6.08 4.73 -7.69
CA ALA A 532 -6.43 6.07 -7.23
C ALA A 532 -5.90 6.33 -5.81
N PHE A 533 -4.91 7.21 -5.69
CA PHE A 533 -4.10 7.36 -4.48
C PHE A 533 -4.25 8.73 -3.81
N GLY A 534 -4.76 9.70 -4.53
CA GLY A 534 -5.03 11.05 -4.05
C GLY A 534 -6.04 11.73 -4.97
N ALA A 535 -6.89 12.57 -4.39
CA ALA A 535 -7.85 13.38 -5.12
C ALA A 535 -8.06 14.70 -4.37
N LEU A 536 -7.93 15.83 -5.07
CA LEU A 536 -8.10 17.17 -4.53
C LEU A 536 -9.33 17.82 -5.20
N PRO A 537 -10.37 18.18 -4.44
CA PRO A 537 -11.51 18.93 -4.94
C PRO A 537 -11.19 20.43 -4.99
N GLU A 538 -11.49 21.15 -6.06
CA GLU A 538 -11.33 22.61 -6.15
C GLU A 538 -12.11 23.16 -7.35
N ASP A 539 -12.57 24.41 -7.31
CA ASP A 539 -13.09 25.11 -8.49
C ASP A 539 -11.91 25.60 -9.35
N PHE A 540 -11.26 24.67 -10.06
CA PHE A 540 -10.04 24.99 -10.80
C PHE A 540 -10.32 25.92 -11.99
N ASP A 541 -11.53 25.89 -12.54
CA ASP A 541 -11.89 26.73 -13.68
C ASP A 541 -12.63 28.03 -13.37
N GLY A 542 -13.06 28.21 -12.11
CA GLY A 542 -13.73 29.40 -11.63
C GLY A 542 -15.18 29.51 -12.10
N ASP A 543 -15.80 28.42 -12.55
CA ASP A 543 -17.18 28.41 -13.03
C ASP A 543 -18.22 28.23 -11.91
N GLY A 544 -17.76 27.86 -10.71
CA GLY A 544 -18.57 27.73 -9.53
C GLY A 544 -19.08 26.31 -9.26
N ASP A 545 -18.60 25.28 -9.94
CA ASP A 545 -18.70 23.91 -9.45
C ASP A 545 -17.34 23.36 -8.97
N MET A 546 -17.35 22.26 -8.20
CA MET A 546 -16.11 21.64 -7.73
C MET A 546 -15.61 20.65 -8.78
N ASP A 547 -14.39 20.87 -9.27
CA ASP A 547 -13.61 19.92 -10.07
C ASP A 547 -12.84 18.95 -9.17
N ILE A 548 -12.24 17.92 -9.78
CA ILE A 548 -11.35 16.98 -9.08
C ILE A 548 -10.05 16.78 -9.87
N LEU A 549 -8.90 16.99 -9.21
CA LEU A 549 -7.61 16.53 -9.72
C LEU A 549 -7.17 15.29 -8.94
N ALA A 550 -6.85 14.20 -9.64
CA ALA A 550 -6.54 12.92 -9.02
C ALA A 550 -5.27 12.26 -9.55
N ILE A 551 -4.59 11.55 -8.66
CA ILE A 551 -3.38 10.78 -8.94
C ILE A 551 -3.62 9.28 -8.78
N SER A 552 -2.84 8.50 -9.52
CA SER A 552 -2.78 7.05 -9.33
C SER A 552 -1.37 6.57 -9.09
N TYR A 553 -1.23 5.76 -8.04
CA TYR A 553 -0.01 5.06 -7.73
C TYR A 553 0.01 3.64 -8.31
N PHE A 554 -1.14 3.00 -8.54
CA PHE A 554 -1.22 1.67 -9.20
C PHE A 554 -2.03 1.70 -10.50
N PRO A 555 -1.67 2.55 -11.48
CA PRO A 555 -2.44 2.69 -12.71
C PRO A 555 -2.29 1.44 -13.60
N ASN A 556 -3.28 1.18 -14.44
CA ASN A 556 -3.16 0.16 -15.47
C ASN A 556 -2.42 0.71 -16.68
N TYR A 557 -1.09 0.70 -16.60
CA TYR A 557 -0.19 1.17 -17.67
C TYR A 557 -0.36 0.49 -19.03
N THR A 558 -1.06 -0.65 -19.10
CA THR A 558 -1.19 -1.46 -20.32
C THR A 558 -2.49 -1.23 -21.09
N GLU A 559 -3.60 -0.96 -20.40
CA GLU A 559 -4.92 -0.90 -21.04
C GLU A 559 -5.55 0.49 -20.96
N MET A 560 -5.13 1.35 -20.02
CA MET A 560 -5.70 2.67 -19.83
C MET A 560 -4.63 3.74 -19.75
N GLU A 561 -4.45 4.46 -20.87
CA GLU A 561 -3.54 5.61 -20.93
C GLU A 561 -4.15 6.80 -20.18
N GLY A 562 -3.31 7.56 -19.48
CA GLY A 562 -3.73 8.79 -18.78
C GLY A 562 -4.25 8.60 -17.35
N GLU A 563 -4.27 7.39 -16.78
CA GLU A 563 -4.79 7.16 -15.41
C GLU A 563 -3.91 7.68 -14.28
N SER A 564 -2.61 7.90 -14.54
CA SER A 564 -1.66 8.28 -13.51
C SER A 564 -1.94 9.65 -12.90
N LEU A 565 -2.46 10.58 -13.72
CA LEU A 565 -2.80 11.95 -13.32
C LEU A 565 -3.98 12.40 -14.18
N VAL A 566 -5.12 12.64 -13.55
CA VAL A 566 -6.40 12.93 -14.21
C VAL A 566 -6.99 14.22 -13.65
N TYR A 567 -7.41 15.12 -14.53
CA TYR A 567 -8.27 16.25 -14.20
C TYR A 567 -9.70 15.92 -14.65
N LEU A 568 -10.64 15.97 -13.70
CA LEU A 568 -12.06 15.79 -13.88
C LEU A 568 -12.71 17.18 -13.75
N GLU A 569 -12.97 17.79 -14.90
CA GLU A 569 -13.72 19.04 -15.03
C GLU A 569 -15.20 18.71 -14.79
N ASN A 570 -15.81 19.24 -13.75
CA ASN A 570 -17.25 19.13 -13.53
C ASN A 570 -17.94 20.04 -14.55
N GLN A 571 -19.10 19.62 -15.04
CA GLN A 571 -19.88 20.37 -16.04
C GLN A 571 -21.26 20.74 -15.47
N GLY A 572 -21.36 20.76 -14.14
CA GLY A 572 -22.56 20.78 -13.35
C GLY A 572 -23.17 19.40 -13.11
N GLY A 573 -23.86 19.26 -11.96
CA GLY A 573 -24.66 18.07 -11.66
C GLY A 573 -23.87 16.76 -11.49
N LEU A 574 -22.58 16.86 -11.12
CA LEU A 574 -21.65 15.72 -11.01
C LEU A 574 -21.39 15.01 -12.36
N GLU A 575 -21.54 15.72 -13.47
CA GLU A 575 -21.16 15.24 -14.80
C GLU A 575 -19.73 15.67 -15.13
N PHE A 576 -18.79 14.72 -15.09
CA PHE A 576 -17.37 15.03 -15.26
C PHE A 576 -16.84 14.74 -16.67
N LYS A 577 -16.04 15.68 -17.18
CA LYS A 577 -15.21 15.53 -18.36
C LYS A 577 -13.75 15.30 -17.95
N ALA A 578 -13.23 14.14 -18.32
CA ALA A 578 -11.89 13.72 -17.92
C ALA A 578 -10.81 14.08 -18.95
N SER A 579 -9.67 14.55 -18.46
CA SER A 579 -8.48 14.86 -19.24
C SER A 579 -7.20 14.52 -18.46
N THR A 580 -6.06 14.42 -19.15
CA THR A 580 -4.76 14.15 -18.54
C THR A 580 -3.69 15.14 -19.02
N PHE A 581 -2.43 14.85 -18.72
CA PHE A 581 -1.27 15.69 -19.03
C PHE A 581 -0.24 14.88 -19.83
N PRO A 582 0.56 15.51 -20.71
CA PRO A 582 1.70 14.86 -21.35
C PRO A 582 2.71 14.25 -20.35
N GLU A 583 2.76 14.80 -19.14
CA GLU A 583 3.58 14.38 -18.01
C GLU A 583 2.98 13.25 -17.18
N ASN A 584 1.77 12.74 -17.48
CA ASN A 584 1.10 11.78 -16.60
C ASN A 584 1.95 10.55 -16.23
N ILE A 585 2.82 10.08 -17.12
CA ILE A 585 3.75 8.96 -16.88
C ILE A 585 5.21 9.36 -16.62
N THR A 586 5.53 10.64 -16.38
CA THR A 586 6.91 11.09 -16.08
C THR A 586 7.32 10.78 -14.64
N GLY A 587 6.35 10.65 -13.75
CA GLY A 587 6.51 10.12 -12.40
C GLY A 587 5.43 9.08 -12.11
N ARG A 588 5.61 8.39 -10.99
CA ARG A 588 4.56 7.61 -10.34
C ARG A 588 4.09 8.41 -9.12
N TRP A 589 3.03 9.17 -9.30
CA TRP A 589 2.59 10.18 -8.34
C TRP A 589 2.01 9.52 -7.08
N LEU A 590 2.56 9.89 -5.93
CA LEU A 590 2.20 9.33 -4.62
C LEU A 590 1.57 10.39 -3.71
N VAL A 591 2.16 11.58 -3.68
CA VAL A 591 1.73 12.68 -2.81
C VAL A 591 1.38 13.91 -3.65
N MET A 592 0.42 14.70 -3.16
CA MET A 592 0.03 15.97 -3.76
C MET A 592 -0.47 16.94 -2.68
N ASP A 593 -0.34 18.23 -2.93
CA ASP A 593 -0.90 19.29 -2.09
C ASP A 593 -1.37 20.46 -2.96
N LYS A 594 -2.34 21.23 -2.48
CA LYS A 594 -2.90 22.40 -3.18
C LYS A 594 -2.84 23.68 -2.36
N GLY A 595 -2.73 24.80 -3.06
CA GLY A 595 -2.76 26.14 -2.47
C GLY A 595 -2.33 27.20 -3.46
N ASP A 596 -2.60 28.46 -3.16
CA ASP A 596 -2.15 29.62 -3.94
C ASP A 596 -0.62 29.77 -3.79
N LEU A 597 0.13 29.02 -4.61
CA LEU A 597 1.58 28.89 -4.50
C LEU A 597 2.26 30.13 -5.09
N ASP A 598 1.70 30.68 -6.16
CA ASP A 598 2.26 31.86 -6.81
C ASP A 598 1.62 33.19 -6.37
N GLY A 599 0.56 33.18 -5.57
CA GLY A 599 -0.01 34.39 -4.96
C GLY A 599 -0.92 35.20 -5.89
N ASP A 600 -1.43 34.62 -6.97
CA ASP A 600 -2.38 35.25 -7.88
C ASP A 600 -3.86 35.03 -7.49
N GLY A 601 -4.09 34.18 -6.48
CA GLY A 601 -5.38 33.92 -5.87
C GLY A 601 -6.20 32.84 -6.56
N ASP A 602 -5.65 32.12 -7.54
CA ASP A 602 -6.13 30.80 -7.90
C ASP A 602 -5.33 29.69 -7.18
N VAL A 603 -5.80 28.44 -7.30
CA VAL A 603 -5.24 27.32 -6.54
C VAL A 603 -4.34 26.48 -7.44
N ASP A 604 -3.06 26.43 -7.09
CA ASP A 604 -2.04 25.60 -7.71
C ASP A 604 -1.97 24.21 -7.05
N VAL A 605 -1.32 23.26 -7.73
CA VAL A 605 -1.06 21.92 -7.20
C VAL A 605 0.40 21.53 -7.37
N VAL A 606 0.98 20.92 -6.33
CA VAL A 606 2.31 20.29 -6.39
C VAL A 606 2.16 18.78 -6.18
N LEU A 607 2.88 18.00 -6.96
CA LEU A 607 2.91 16.54 -6.90
C LEU A 607 4.32 16.02 -6.65
N GLY A 608 4.42 14.95 -5.85
CA GLY A 608 5.64 14.19 -5.59
C GLY A 608 5.57 12.79 -6.19
N ALA A 609 6.62 12.41 -6.90
CA ALA A 609 6.75 11.09 -7.50
C ALA A 609 7.55 10.13 -6.62
N PHE A 610 7.12 8.88 -6.68
CA PHE A 610 7.77 7.76 -6.03
C PHE A 610 7.82 6.58 -7.00
N ASN A 611 8.96 6.41 -7.66
CA ASN A 611 9.14 5.47 -8.78
C ASN A 611 9.65 4.09 -8.35
N GLU A 612 10.02 3.91 -7.07
CA GLU A 612 10.46 2.60 -6.57
C GLU A 612 9.28 1.64 -6.39
N PHE A 613 9.41 0.44 -6.95
CA PHE A 613 8.50 -0.68 -6.72
C PHE A 613 9.12 -2.00 -7.18
N PRO A 614 8.89 -3.09 -6.44
CA PRO A 614 9.18 -4.40 -6.96
C PRO A 614 8.04 -4.91 -7.86
N GLY A 615 8.35 -5.15 -9.13
CA GLY A 615 7.40 -5.70 -10.09
C GLY A 615 7.83 -5.46 -11.54
N GLN A 616 7.24 -6.19 -12.48
CA GLN A 616 7.49 -5.97 -13.90
C GLN A 616 6.80 -4.69 -14.37
N ARG A 617 7.58 -3.62 -14.49
CA ARG A 617 7.15 -2.36 -15.11
C ARG A 617 7.16 -2.52 -16.64
N PRO A 618 6.09 -2.10 -17.35
CA PRO A 618 6.12 -2.08 -18.81
C PRO A 618 7.33 -1.28 -19.31
N MET A 619 7.95 -1.74 -20.39
CA MET A 619 9.17 -1.11 -20.93
C MET A 619 8.93 0.37 -21.29
N LYS A 620 7.73 0.72 -21.78
CA LYS A 620 7.29 2.10 -22.06
C LYS A 620 7.49 3.03 -20.85
N ILE A 621 7.10 2.59 -19.66
CA ILE A 621 7.19 3.38 -18.42
C ILE A 621 8.64 3.53 -17.97
N ARG A 622 9.41 2.44 -18.01
CA ARG A 622 10.85 2.49 -17.67
C ARG A 622 11.62 3.43 -18.58
N THR A 623 11.29 3.45 -19.87
CA THR A 623 11.88 4.38 -20.83
C THR A 623 11.46 5.82 -20.54
N ALA A 624 10.17 6.07 -20.29
CA ALA A 624 9.66 7.39 -19.95
C ALA A 624 10.36 7.99 -18.72
N TRP A 625 10.52 7.23 -17.63
CA TRP A 625 11.22 7.71 -16.43
C TRP A 625 12.72 7.94 -16.66
N LYS A 626 13.35 7.14 -17.52
CA LYS A 626 14.76 7.32 -17.84
C LYS A 626 15.01 8.59 -18.67
N GLU A 627 14.10 8.89 -19.61
CA GLU A 627 14.27 9.99 -20.57
C GLU A 627 13.68 11.31 -20.08
N ARG A 628 12.56 11.24 -19.35
CA ARG A 628 11.73 12.39 -18.96
C ARG A 628 11.28 12.29 -17.49
N GLY A 629 11.96 11.50 -16.67
CA GLY A 629 11.59 11.29 -15.28
C GLY A 629 11.51 12.59 -14.47
N ALA A 630 10.46 12.71 -13.67
CA ALA A 630 10.26 13.84 -12.77
C ALA A 630 10.07 13.34 -11.33
N SER A 631 10.76 13.98 -10.38
CA SER A 631 10.52 13.77 -8.94
C SER A 631 9.38 14.66 -8.43
N LEU A 632 9.20 15.83 -9.05
CA LEU A 632 8.16 16.80 -8.75
C LEU A 632 7.44 17.27 -10.01
N LEU A 633 6.19 17.67 -9.85
CA LEU A 633 5.41 18.38 -10.86
C LEU A 633 4.67 19.53 -10.19
N ILE A 634 4.68 20.71 -10.80
CA ILE A 634 3.84 21.84 -10.37
C ILE A 634 2.83 22.07 -11.48
N LEU A 635 1.56 22.08 -11.13
CA LEU A 635 0.44 22.45 -11.98
C LEU A 635 0.01 23.84 -11.54
N ARG A 636 0.52 24.86 -12.24
CA ARG A 636 0.12 26.24 -12.01
C ARG A 636 -1.24 26.47 -12.64
N ASN A 637 -2.23 26.88 -11.86
CA ASN A 637 -3.53 27.22 -12.41
C ASN A 637 -3.42 28.58 -13.14
N THR A 638 -4.22 28.75 -14.18
CA THR A 638 -4.11 29.92 -15.08
C THR A 638 -5.46 30.58 -15.29
N THR A 639 -6.35 30.36 -14.33
CA THR A 639 -7.72 30.87 -14.38
C THR A 639 -7.73 32.38 -14.08
N ARG A 640 -6.73 32.90 -13.35
CA ARG A 640 -6.62 34.33 -13.01
C ARG A 640 -5.51 35.10 -13.72
#